data_AF-A0A9Q9S1J4-F1
#
_entry.id   AF-A0A9Q9S1J4-F1
#
_cell.length_a   1.000
_cell.length_b   1.000
_cell.length_c   1.000
_cell.angle_alpha   90.00
_cell.angle_beta   90.00
_cell.angle_gamma   90.00
#
_symmetry.space_group_name_H-M   'P 1'
#
loop_
_entity.id
_entity.type
_entity.pdbx_description
1 polymer ?
#
loop_
_entity_poly.entity_id
_entity_poly.type
_entity_poly.pdbx_seq_one_letter_code
_entity_poly.pdbx_strand_id
1 'polypeptide(L)'
;METLDVAIVGAGWAGLAAAKTRHQLHPEESLAVFDSAATLGGTWAKHRLYTGLKTNNMLGTYQYPDFPMDTETFGVKPGQHIPGQIVHRYLETYARHFDIYDKIRFEHKVETAEHHENGGWVLTVRDIKVGDDIKIRARRLVLATGLTSEPFLPIFQGQEDFRAPIFHGKDLRNNEDTYGTAKSVTVFGGTKSAWDMVYLYATKGIQVNWVIRESGHGPAWNAPPYVTPLKKWLEKLAHIRMLTWFSPCSWGAADGYVKTRNFYHGTFIGRAIVDKFWSILGNDVITLNKYDSHPETAKLKPWSNAMFVATSIGILNYEKDFFEVVKEGLVKIHIADIERLSEQKVHLSDGTALHTDVLCCATGWKHVPPIKFLPEGITEDIGMPHTPSPNLFPYASLLDQVDKEIFDKFPRLKDQPIQKVQNSKYHTLLEDKGLSSNDDVTPSTELTPYTLYHFIVPPSSQFLKTRDIAFVGMLVNFSNPIVCHVQSLWMNAFFDDMIPSLPRNPSPEFVSRFQHEAVLHSRFGKWRYPGGFGHSFPDFVFDAVPYLDLLLKDLGLPIYRKNGAFAEMTDPYGPEDYTTVVDEWKAKHLEPEAPCSCDDSDGRFECVELFLQQHVLIDILQEIKALRENMPDTIDLTGSSPPMPRHTRSSTRALSSTTTSSRKDQTTDTSSHKPKIETISSLSSLGLSEEHYYALISKRKWLNSHTIPIPPDAFRTFISSPKGYHTLDATFVFAQSEAGTAVCISPDGILLTCAHCVAEEPSELTANTSFVLLSSTGNVVTAKVVAWDPIRDLALLQIDKTELFRRPFPFARIATSPPKFNTKLLCIGHPGSEDLEAERSGVKTEYDTLVLTEGTFRGLDKDQDPQDNSEIGVLKHSCWTYWGHSGAGLFDRETGALVGVHSSWDDETCMRRGVPLEAVVAFVQEVEASKREEFTEEWRWYVWREPEPTN
;
A
#
# COMPACT_ATOMS: atom_id res chain seq x y z
N MET A 1 -0.91 13.66 22.45
CA MET A 1 -1.65 13.91 21.20
C MET A 1 -1.00 15.10 20.53
N GLU A 2 -0.38 14.86 19.38
CA GLU A 2 0.20 15.91 18.55
C GLU A 2 -0.91 16.83 17.99
N THR A 3 -0.57 18.09 17.68
CA THR A 3 -1.46 19.00 16.97
C THR A 3 -0.76 19.56 15.74
N LEU A 4 -1.45 19.47 14.60
CA LEU A 4 -1.05 19.98 13.30
C LEU A 4 -2.03 21.06 12.83
N ASP A 5 -1.56 21.92 11.94
CA ASP A 5 -2.38 22.94 11.30
C ASP A 5 -3.06 22.38 10.05
N VAL A 6 -2.35 21.54 9.30
CA VAL A 6 -2.89 20.79 8.16
C VAL A 6 -2.43 19.33 8.19
N ALA A 7 -3.39 18.41 8.20
CA ALA A 7 -3.16 16.99 7.94
C ALA A 7 -3.65 16.64 6.54
N ILE A 8 -2.80 16.01 5.73
CA ILE A 8 -3.10 15.59 4.36
C ILE A 8 -3.06 14.06 4.29
N VAL A 9 -4.04 13.42 3.64
CA VAL A 9 -4.12 11.97 3.54
C VAL A 9 -3.88 11.51 2.10
N GLY A 10 -2.76 10.82 1.88
CA GLY A 10 -2.26 10.33 0.58
C GLY A 10 -1.10 11.17 0.04
N ALA A 11 0.06 10.56 -0.21
CA ALA A 11 1.27 11.16 -0.77
C ALA A 11 1.39 10.94 -2.29
N GLY A 12 0.26 10.92 -3.00
CA GLY A 12 0.20 10.89 -4.46
C GLY A 12 0.28 12.29 -5.11
N TRP A 13 0.05 12.35 -6.42
CA TRP A 13 0.05 13.61 -7.21
C TRP A 13 -0.74 14.75 -6.56
N ALA A 14 -1.89 14.44 -5.97
CA ALA A 14 -2.78 15.40 -5.34
C ALA A 14 -2.24 15.91 -3.99
N GLY A 15 -1.83 15.00 -3.10
CA GLY A 15 -1.33 15.36 -1.77
C GLY A 15 0.00 16.08 -1.80
N LEU A 16 0.90 15.72 -2.74
CA LEU A 16 2.15 16.45 -2.95
C LEU A 16 1.90 17.88 -3.45
N ALA A 17 0.93 18.09 -4.35
CA ALA A 17 0.53 19.43 -4.77
C ALA A 17 -0.09 20.24 -3.62
N ALA A 18 -1.00 19.62 -2.85
CA ALA A 18 -1.66 20.26 -1.72
C ALA A 18 -0.66 20.66 -0.62
N ALA A 19 0.26 19.75 -0.28
CA ALA A 19 1.33 19.98 0.70
C ALA A 19 2.27 21.11 0.24
N LYS A 20 2.76 21.03 -1.01
CA LYS A 20 3.64 22.04 -1.60
C LYS A 20 2.98 23.42 -1.63
N THR A 21 1.77 23.54 -2.17
CA THR A 21 1.11 24.84 -2.29
C THR A 21 0.72 25.39 -0.91
N ARG A 22 0.36 24.54 0.07
CA ARG A 22 0.18 25.02 1.45
C ARG A 22 1.48 25.54 2.05
N HIS A 23 2.57 24.78 1.93
CA HIS A 23 3.87 25.15 2.50
C HIS A 23 4.47 26.42 1.86
N GLN A 24 4.27 26.62 0.55
CA GLN A 24 4.69 27.84 -0.16
C GLN A 24 3.92 29.10 0.30
N LEU A 25 2.65 28.95 0.70
CA LEU A 25 1.79 30.05 1.11
C LEU A 25 1.83 30.33 2.63
N HIS A 26 2.03 29.28 3.43
CA HIS A 26 2.05 29.30 4.91
C HIS A 26 3.25 28.47 5.42
N PRO A 27 4.50 28.92 5.21
CA PRO A 27 5.70 28.16 5.57
C PRO A 27 5.84 27.90 7.07
N GLU A 28 5.20 28.71 7.92
CA GLU A 28 5.16 28.60 9.37
C GLU A 28 4.14 27.60 9.92
N GLU A 29 3.20 27.11 9.11
CA GLU A 29 2.20 26.12 9.55
C GLU A 29 2.79 24.70 9.67
N SER A 30 2.41 24.02 10.75
CA SER A 30 2.71 22.61 10.98
C SER A 30 1.88 21.71 10.07
N LEU A 31 2.56 20.96 9.21
CA LEU A 31 1.94 20.14 8.17
C LEU A 31 2.53 18.74 8.16
N ALA A 32 1.67 17.72 8.05
CA ALA A 32 2.08 16.35 7.77
C ALA A 32 1.20 15.71 6.68
N VAL A 33 1.83 14.88 5.84
CA VAL A 33 1.16 14.03 4.85
C VAL A 33 1.22 12.59 5.34
N PHE A 34 0.09 11.95 5.56
CA PHE A 34 0.01 10.54 5.98
C PHE A 34 -0.25 9.65 4.77
N ASP A 35 0.55 8.60 4.57
CA ASP A 35 0.30 7.58 3.56
C ASP A 35 0.57 6.17 4.12
N SER A 36 -0.33 5.23 3.84
CA SER A 36 -0.19 3.81 4.14
C SER A 36 0.97 3.12 3.39
N ALA A 37 1.47 3.70 2.30
CA ALA A 37 2.57 3.16 1.53
C ALA A 37 3.94 3.49 2.16
N ALA A 38 4.91 2.58 1.99
CA ALA A 38 6.32 2.79 2.33
C ALA A 38 7.05 3.82 1.45
N THR A 39 6.41 4.31 0.38
CA THR A 39 7.00 5.29 -0.56
C THR A 39 5.91 6.17 -1.17
N LEU A 40 6.22 7.44 -1.43
CA LEU A 40 5.34 8.40 -2.11
C LEU A 40 4.94 7.99 -3.53
N GLY A 41 4.01 8.73 -4.12
CA GLY A 41 3.63 8.64 -5.54
C GLY A 41 2.28 7.96 -5.78
N GLY A 42 1.62 7.41 -4.75
CA GLY A 42 0.30 6.79 -4.84
C GLY A 42 0.28 5.61 -5.81
N THR A 43 -0.32 5.78 -7.00
CA THR A 43 -0.24 4.79 -8.09
C THR A 43 1.18 4.50 -8.56
N TRP A 44 2.08 5.45 -8.38
CA TRP A 44 3.48 5.40 -8.80
C TRP A 44 4.43 5.05 -7.65
N ALA A 45 3.93 4.57 -6.50
CA ALA A 45 4.77 4.08 -5.40
C ALA A 45 5.66 2.91 -5.84
N LYS A 46 6.93 2.83 -5.36
CA LYS A 46 7.97 1.92 -5.90
C LYS A 46 7.49 0.47 -6.00
N HIS A 47 6.80 -0.02 -4.97
CA HIS A 47 6.29 -1.39 -4.88
C HIS A 47 5.13 -1.72 -5.85
N ARG A 48 4.51 -0.72 -6.51
CA ARG A 48 3.41 -0.92 -7.49
C ARG A 48 3.91 -0.94 -8.94
N LEU A 49 5.18 -0.62 -9.18
CA LEU A 49 5.73 -0.41 -10.52
C LEU A 49 6.14 -1.73 -11.19
N TYR A 50 5.19 -2.42 -11.80
CA TYR A 50 5.48 -3.63 -12.59
C TYR A 50 6.31 -3.34 -13.84
N THR A 51 7.02 -4.37 -14.32
CA THR A 51 7.94 -4.28 -15.46
C THR A 51 7.24 -3.76 -16.72
N GLY A 52 7.79 -2.72 -17.33
CA GLY A 52 7.26 -2.12 -18.57
C GLY A 52 6.14 -1.08 -18.38
N LEU A 53 5.67 -0.83 -17.15
CA LEU A 53 4.66 0.20 -16.86
C LEU A 53 5.12 1.60 -17.35
N LYS A 54 4.29 2.23 -18.17
CA LYS A 54 4.48 3.58 -18.74
C LYS A 54 3.20 4.40 -18.63
N THR A 55 3.33 5.73 -18.58
CA THR A 55 2.18 6.66 -18.65
C THR A 55 1.42 6.53 -19.96
N ASN A 56 0.09 6.74 -19.92
CA ASN A 56 -0.69 6.95 -21.15
C ASN A 56 -0.25 8.25 -21.85
N ASN A 57 0.02 9.31 -21.09
CA ASN A 57 0.59 10.57 -21.58
C ASN A 57 2.02 10.39 -22.12
N MET A 58 2.46 11.28 -23.01
CA MET A 58 3.89 11.48 -23.35
C MET A 58 4.49 12.69 -22.63
N LEU A 59 5.83 12.79 -22.63
CA LEU A 59 6.58 13.89 -22.01
C LEU A 59 6.06 15.27 -22.47
N GLY A 60 5.83 16.16 -21.50
CA GLY A 60 5.29 17.52 -21.72
C GLY A 60 3.78 17.66 -21.47
N THR A 61 3.05 16.59 -21.13
CA THR A 61 1.65 16.69 -20.65
C THR A 61 1.40 16.01 -19.30
N TYR A 62 2.46 15.53 -18.62
CA TYR A 62 2.35 14.80 -17.35
C TYR A 62 3.45 15.22 -16.35
N GLN A 63 3.44 16.51 -16.03
CA GLN A 63 4.33 17.19 -15.07
C GLN A 63 3.54 18.29 -14.37
N TYR A 64 3.99 18.73 -13.21
CA TYR A 64 3.44 19.91 -12.55
C TYR A 64 3.79 21.16 -13.36
N PRO A 65 2.91 22.17 -13.42
CA PRO A 65 3.17 23.40 -14.17
C PRO A 65 4.49 24.09 -13.81
N ASP A 66 4.79 24.14 -12.53
CA ASP A 66 5.89 24.86 -11.88
C ASP A 66 7.14 24.00 -11.61
N PHE A 67 7.14 22.74 -12.05
CA PHE A 67 8.30 21.86 -11.96
C PHE A 67 8.40 21.00 -13.22
N PRO A 68 8.98 21.54 -14.32
CA PRO A 68 9.04 20.82 -15.59
C PRO A 68 9.83 19.51 -15.50
N MET A 69 9.39 18.48 -16.24
CA MET A 69 10.16 17.24 -16.39
C MET A 69 11.13 17.40 -17.56
N ASP A 70 12.35 17.86 -17.29
CA ASP A 70 13.38 18.05 -18.32
C ASP A 70 14.05 16.73 -18.75
N THR A 71 14.59 16.70 -19.98
CA THR A 71 15.21 15.50 -20.55
C THR A 71 16.59 15.17 -19.94
N GLU A 72 17.31 16.16 -19.41
CA GLU A 72 18.67 15.99 -18.88
C GLU A 72 18.64 15.27 -17.54
N THR A 73 17.80 15.72 -16.61
CA THR A 73 17.55 15.09 -15.30
C THR A 73 16.80 13.77 -15.45
N PHE A 74 15.71 13.76 -16.22
CA PHE A 74 14.76 12.63 -16.20
C PHE A 74 15.01 11.57 -17.28
N GLY A 75 15.83 11.85 -18.30
CA GLY A 75 16.25 10.87 -19.32
C GLY A 75 15.18 10.48 -20.35
N VAL A 76 14.01 11.11 -20.32
CA VAL A 76 12.89 10.89 -21.25
C VAL A 76 12.92 12.00 -22.30
N LYS A 77 12.70 11.64 -23.57
CA LYS A 77 12.71 12.58 -24.71
C LYS A 77 11.29 13.00 -25.10
N PRO A 78 11.10 14.19 -25.71
CA PRO A 78 9.81 14.59 -26.28
C PRO A 78 9.24 13.52 -27.23
N GLY A 79 7.94 13.25 -27.12
CA GLY A 79 7.27 12.19 -27.89
C GLY A 79 7.50 10.76 -27.36
N GLN A 80 8.05 10.59 -26.16
CA GLN A 80 8.09 9.31 -25.45
C GLN A 80 7.10 9.27 -24.29
N HIS A 81 6.51 8.10 -24.06
CA HIS A 81 5.78 7.79 -22.82
C HIS A 81 6.76 7.65 -21.66
N ILE A 82 6.38 8.15 -20.48
CA ILE A 82 7.24 8.23 -19.30
C ILE A 82 7.19 6.88 -18.56
N PRO A 83 8.33 6.19 -18.32
CA PRO A 83 8.34 4.97 -17.53
C PRO A 83 7.93 5.25 -16.07
N GLY A 84 7.20 4.33 -15.43
CA GLY A 84 6.67 4.54 -14.08
C GLY A 84 7.73 4.82 -13.01
N GLN A 85 8.93 4.25 -13.18
CA GLN A 85 10.10 4.53 -12.33
C GLN A 85 10.59 5.98 -12.46
N ILE A 86 10.47 6.57 -13.65
CA ILE A 86 10.79 7.99 -13.88
C ILE A 86 9.71 8.89 -13.29
N VAL A 87 8.43 8.52 -13.40
CA VAL A 87 7.34 9.24 -12.72
C VAL A 87 7.56 9.25 -11.21
N HIS A 88 7.91 8.11 -10.62
CA HIS A 88 8.24 8.02 -9.20
C HIS A 88 9.42 8.94 -8.84
N ARG A 89 10.54 8.83 -9.57
CA ARG A 89 11.72 9.68 -9.36
C ARG A 89 11.39 11.16 -9.48
N TYR A 90 10.55 11.54 -10.44
CA TYR A 90 10.08 12.90 -10.61
C TYR A 90 9.28 13.39 -9.40
N LEU A 91 8.34 12.59 -8.88
CA LEU A 91 7.56 12.95 -7.69
C LEU A 91 8.43 13.00 -6.42
N GLU A 92 9.43 12.12 -6.29
CA GLU A 92 10.41 12.18 -5.19
C GLU A 92 11.28 13.43 -5.29
N THR A 93 11.73 13.79 -6.50
CA THR A 93 12.54 15.00 -6.74
C THR A 93 11.71 16.26 -6.47
N TYR A 94 10.45 16.31 -6.90
CA TYR A 94 9.51 17.40 -6.59
C TYR A 94 9.31 17.56 -5.08
N ALA A 95 9.03 16.45 -4.37
CA ALA A 95 8.81 16.47 -2.93
C ALA A 95 10.06 16.96 -2.16
N ARG A 96 11.27 16.62 -2.62
CA ARG A 96 12.52 17.13 -2.03
C ARG A 96 12.82 18.58 -2.41
N HIS A 97 12.56 18.99 -3.65
CA HIS A 97 12.82 20.35 -4.13
C HIS A 97 11.97 21.42 -3.42
N PHE A 98 10.78 21.05 -2.93
CA PHE A 98 9.87 21.94 -2.21
C PHE A 98 9.77 21.61 -0.70
N ASP A 99 10.76 20.93 -0.12
CA ASP A 99 10.84 20.60 1.32
C ASP A 99 9.60 19.86 1.89
N ILE A 100 8.92 19.08 1.05
CA ILE A 100 7.73 18.29 1.41
C ILE A 100 8.10 16.87 1.82
N TYR A 101 9.20 16.29 1.32
CA TYR A 101 9.56 14.88 1.54
C TYR A 101 9.57 14.52 3.03
N ASP A 102 10.23 15.32 3.87
CA ASP A 102 10.37 15.07 5.31
C ASP A 102 9.09 15.40 6.11
N LYS A 103 8.07 15.97 5.45
CA LYS A 103 6.72 16.14 6.01
C LYS A 103 5.82 14.92 5.75
N ILE A 104 6.29 13.89 5.02
CA ILE A 104 5.53 12.68 4.72
C ILE A 104 5.82 11.60 5.78
N ARG A 105 4.74 11.08 6.37
CA ARG A 105 4.75 9.90 7.25
C ARG A 105 4.30 8.70 6.44
N PHE A 106 5.27 7.91 6.00
CA PHE A 106 5.06 6.64 5.31
C PHE A 106 4.60 5.56 6.29
N GLU A 107 3.92 4.54 5.77
CA GLU A 107 3.38 3.42 6.54
C GLU A 107 2.45 3.87 7.70
N HIS A 108 1.81 5.02 7.54
CA HIS A 108 0.86 5.59 8.49
C HIS A 108 -0.53 5.69 7.84
N LYS A 109 -1.43 4.77 8.20
CA LYS A 109 -2.81 4.72 7.66
C LYS A 109 -3.78 5.46 8.55
N VAL A 110 -4.44 6.49 8.02
CA VAL A 110 -5.58 7.12 8.71
C VAL A 110 -6.76 6.13 8.69
N GLU A 111 -7.16 5.65 9.87
CA GLU A 111 -8.29 4.72 10.05
C GLU A 111 -9.60 5.46 10.33
N THR A 112 -9.55 6.56 11.09
CA THR A 112 -10.73 7.39 11.39
C THR A 112 -10.43 8.88 11.34
N ALA A 113 -11.44 9.68 11.02
CA ALA A 113 -11.42 11.15 11.09
C ALA A 113 -12.66 11.67 11.82
N GLU A 114 -12.49 12.23 13.00
CA GLU A 114 -13.56 12.72 13.89
C GLU A 114 -13.61 14.25 13.86
N HIS A 115 -14.75 14.82 13.45
CA HIS A 115 -14.96 16.28 13.44
C HIS A 115 -15.47 16.77 14.81
N HIS A 116 -15.05 17.97 15.20
CA HIS A 116 -15.60 18.65 16.37
C HIS A 116 -16.56 19.77 15.97
N GLU A 117 -17.64 19.98 16.75
CA GLU A 117 -18.66 21.02 16.48
C GLU A 117 -18.09 22.44 16.28
N ASN A 118 -16.99 22.76 16.97
CA ASN A 118 -16.30 24.06 16.89
C ASN A 118 -15.23 24.13 15.78
N GLY A 119 -15.12 23.09 14.95
CA GLY A 119 -14.12 22.93 13.90
C GLY A 119 -12.86 22.16 14.31
N GLY A 120 -12.14 21.70 13.29
CA GLY A 120 -10.97 20.85 13.41
C GLY A 120 -11.31 19.36 13.55
N TRP A 121 -10.28 18.53 13.40
CA TRP A 121 -10.37 17.08 13.30
C TRP A 121 -9.47 16.39 14.33
N VAL A 122 -9.88 15.19 14.77
CA VAL A 122 -9.01 14.22 15.44
C VAL A 122 -8.92 12.97 14.56
N LEU A 123 -7.71 12.65 14.13
CA LEU A 123 -7.41 11.47 13.33
C LEU A 123 -6.96 10.33 14.23
N THR A 124 -7.43 9.12 13.94
CA THR A 124 -6.78 7.89 14.39
C THR A 124 -5.89 7.42 13.26
N VAL A 125 -4.59 7.33 13.50
CA VAL A 125 -3.59 6.93 12.52
C VAL A 125 -2.90 5.68 13.01
N ARG A 126 -3.00 4.60 12.25
CA ARG A 126 -2.30 3.36 12.51
C ARG A 126 -0.88 3.43 11.95
N ASP A 127 0.12 3.24 12.80
CA ASP A 127 1.45 2.88 12.33
C ASP A 127 1.42 1.42 11.88
N ILE A 128 1.75 1.15 10.61
CA ILE A 128 1.70 -0.19 10.02
C ILE A 128 2.88 -1.06 10.45
N LYS A 129 4.00 -0.47 10.89
CA LYS A 129 5.19 -1.19 11.38
C LYS A 129 5.02 -1.67 12.81
N VAL A 130 4.49 -0.79 13.66
CA VAL A 130 4.28 -1.08 15.08
C VAL A 130 2.95 -1.80 15.31
N GLY A 131 1.90 -1.44 14.55
CA GLY A 131 0.53 -1.94 14.71
C GLY A 131 -0.34 -1.06 15.61
N ASP A 132 0.23 -0.04 16.23
CA ASP A 132 -0.44 0.85 17.19
C ASP A 132 -1.18 2.03 16.53
N ASP A 133 -2.25 2.47 17.18
CA ASP A 133 -3.11 3.59 16.75
C ASP A 133 -2.75 4.88 17.51
N ILE A 134 -2.10 5.83 16.86
CA ILE A 134 -1.82 7.17 17.41
C ILE A 134 -2.96 8.16 17.12
N LYS A 135 -3.14 9.14 18.03
CA LYS A 135 -4.12 10.23 17.87
C LYS A 135 -3.40 11.53 17.47
N ILE A 136 -3.89 12.15 16.39
CA ILE A 136 -3.41 13.42 15.85
C ILE A 136 -4.57 14.41 15.81
N ARG A 137 -4.39 15.62 16.37
CA ARG A 137 -5.34 16.73 16.17
C ARG A 137 -4.91 17.54 14.95
N ALA A 138 -5.83 17.92 14.07
CA ALA A 138 -5.56 18.76 12.91
C ALA A 138 -6.52 19.95 12.87
N ARG A 139 -6.02 21.18 12.61
CA ARG A 139 -6.90 22.35 12.37
C ARG A 139 -7.64 22.23 11.04
N ARG A 140 -7.01 21.64 10.01
CA ARG A 140 -7.60 21.37 8.69
C ARG A 140 -7.23 19.97 8.19
N LEU A 141 -8.14 19.33 7.46
CA LEU A 141 -7.97 18.01 6.85
C LEU A 141 -8.04 18.12 5.31
N VAL A 142 -7.10 17.51 4.61
CA VAL A 142 -7.13 17.39 3.14
C VAL A 142 -7.14 15.92 2.75
N LEU A 143 -8.14 15.52 1.98
CA LEU A 143 -8.28 14.15 1.47
C LEU A 143 -7.78 14.10 0.03
N ALA A 144 -6.67 13.39 -0.18
CA ALA A 144 -5.95 13.25 -1.45
C ALA A 144 -5.71 11.78 -1.81
N THR A 145 -6.60 10.89 -1.35
CA THR A 145 -6.49 9.43 -1.45
C THR A 145 -6.69 8.86 -2.86
N GLY A 146 -7.33 9.62 -3.75
CA GLY A 146 -7.64 9.21 -5.12
C GLY A 146 -8.59 8.01 -5.22
N LEU A 147 -8.73 7.49 -6.45
CA LEU A 147 -9.63 6.38 -6.80
C LEU A 147 -8.98 4.99 -6.71
N THR A 148 -7.66 4.89 -6.89
CA THR A 148 -6.96 3.64 -7.22
C THR A 148 -6.08 3.13 -6.08
N SER A 149 -6.65 3.17 -4.87
CA SER A 149 -5.97 2.80 -3.62
C SER A 149 -6.39 1.41 -3.16
N GLU A 150 -7.69 1.19 -2.96
CA GLU A 150 -8.26 -0.09 -2.53
C GLU A 150 -8.72 -0.93 -3.73
N PRO A 151 -8.06 -2.06 -4.04
CA PRO A 151 -8.45 -2.91 -5.16
C PRO A 151 -9.75 -3.65 -4.84
N PHE A 152 -10.53 -3.98 -5.86
CA PHE A 152 -11.63 -4.92 -5.73
C PHE A 152 -11.25 -6.25 -6.38
N LEU A 153 -11.19 -7.31 -5.57
CA LEU A 153 -10.96 -8.68 -6.03
C LEU A 153 -12.13 -9.55 -5.55
N PRO A 154 -13.03 -10.01 -6.44
CA PRO A 154 -14.15 -10.85 -6.04
C PRO A 154 -13.68 -12.24 -5.57
N ILE A 155 -14.47 -12.85 -4.70
CA ILE A 155 -14.36 -14.26 -4.31
C ILE A 155 -15.02 -15.10 -5.40
N PHE A 156 -14.24 -16.02 -5.99
CA PHE A 156 -14.73 -16.95 -7.01
C PHE A 156 -15.18 -18.27 -6.36
N GLN A 157 -16.30 -18.82 -6.80
CA GLN A 157 -16.78 -20.14 -6.39
C GLN A 157 -15.74 -21.21 -6.74
N GLY A 158 -15.29 -22.01 -5.76
CA GLY A 158 -14.28 -23.04 -5.96
C GLY A 158 -12.84 -22.51 -6.01
N GLN A 159 -12.58 -21.26 -5.58
CA GLN A 159 -11.22 -20.72 -5.51
C GLN A 159 -10.31 -21.48 -4.55
N GLU A 160 -10.87 -22.05 -3.50
CA GLU A 160 -10.22 -22.92 -2.53
C GLU A 160 -9.61 -24.17 -3.18
N ASP A 161 -10.26 -24.70 -4.23
CA ASP A 161 -9.80 -25.84 -5.01
C ASP A 161 -8.89 -25.44 -6.18
N PHE A 162 -8.76 -24.14 -6.50
CA PHE A 162 -8.06 -23.67 -7.70
C PHE A 162 -6.55 -23.98 -7.71
N ARG A 163 -5.90 -23.98 -6.53
CA ARG A 163 -4.49 -24.37 -6.33
C ARG A 163 -3.48 -23.63 -7.23
N ALA A 164 -3.80 -22.38 -7.60
CA ALA A 164 -2.97 -21.47 -8.38
C ALA A 164 -3.15 -20.03 -7.85
N PRO A 165 -2.18 -19.11 -8.04
CA PRO A 165 -2.31 -17.74 -7.57
C PRO A 165 -3.48 -16.99 -8.22
N ILE A 166 -4.20 -16.22 -7.41
CA ILE A 166 -5.25 -15.28 -7.82
C ILE A 166 -4.87 -13.92 -7.23
N PHE A 167 -4.72 -12.88 -8.06
CA PHE A 167 -4.38 -11.53 -7.56
C PHE A 167 -4.93 -10.42 -8.44
N HIS A 168 -5.09 -9.21 -7.85
CA HIS A 168 -5.48 -8.01 -8.58
C HIS A 168 -4.27 -7.34 -9.25
N GLY A 169 -4.49 -6.62 -10.34
CA GLY A 169 -3.44 -5.89 -11.07
C GLY A 169 -2.60 -4.89 -10.26
N LYS A 170 -3.06 -4.50 -9.05
CA LYS A 170 -2.28 -3.72 -8.07
C LYS A 170 -0.98 -4.45 -7.69
N ASP A 171 -1.05 -5.77 -7.59
CA ASP A 171 -0.02 -6.65 -7.04
C ASP A 171 0.80 -7.36 -8.13
N LEU A 172 0.66 -6.93 -9.39
CA LEU A 172 1.36 -7.52 -10.54
C LEU A 172 2.89 -7.46 -10.39
N ARG A 173 3.41 -6.45 -9.69
CA ARG A 173 4.85 -6.34 -9.33
C ARG A 173 5.26 -7.35 -8.25
N ASN A 174 4.38 -7.62 -7.28
CA ASN A 174 4.63 -8.56 -6.18
C ASN A 174 4.59 -10.03 -6.62
N ASN A 175 4.12 -10.30 -7.85
CA ASN A 175 3.99 -11.62 -8.45
C ASN A 175 4.84 -11.74 -9.74
N GLU A 176 5.97 -11.03 -9.83
CA GLU A 176 6.80 -11.03 -11.07
C GLU A 176 7.56 -12.34 -11.32
N ASP A 177 7.67 -13.20 -10.31
CA ASP A 177 8.18 -14.57 -10.43
C ASP A 177 7.32 -15.43 -11.37
N THR A 178 6.03 -15.14 -11.47
CA THR A 178 5.10 -15.81 -12.39
C THR A 178 5.52 -15.69 -13.85
N TYR A 179 6.27 -14.65 -14.24
CA TYR A 179 6.75 -14.44 -15.60
C TYR A 179 7.81 -15.47 -16.04
N GLY A 180 8.40 -16.21 -15.09
CA GLY A 180 9.35 -17.30 -15.36
C GLY A 180 8.82 -18.70 -15.08
N THR A 181 7.65 -18.83 -14.42
CA THR A 181 7.12 -20.11 -13.94
C THR A 181 5.80 -20.51 -14.61
N ALA A 182 4.94 -19.56 -14.97
CA ALA A 182 3.66 -19.84 -15.61
C ALA A 182 3.83 -20.22 -17.09
N LYS A 183 3.02 -21.16 -17.57
CA LYS A 183 2.91 -21.56 -18.99
C LYS A 183 1.61 -21.05 -19.61
N SER A 184 0.54 -20.96 -18.81
CA SER A 184 -0.78 -20.47 -19.19
C SER A 184 -1.34 -19.56 -18.09
N VAL A 185 -1.68 -18.32 -18.44
CA VAL A 185 -2.25 -17.32 -17.54
C VAL A 185 -3.63 -16.94 -18.02
N THR A 186 -4.58 -16.78 -17.09
CA THR A 186 -5.88 -16.19 -17.38
C THR A 186 -5.89 -14.74 -16.88
N VAL A 187 -6.19 -13.79 -17.77
CA VAL A 187 -6.38 -12.38 -17.43
C VAL A 187 -7.87 -12.07 -17.48
N PHE A 188 -8.45 -11.54 -16.41
CA PHE A 188 -9.87 -11.24 -16.29
C PHE A 188 -10.14 -9.73 -16.26
N GLY A 189 -10.92 -9.23 -17.21
CA GLY A 189 -11.34 -7.82 -17.30
C GLY A 189 -11.00 -7.17 -18.66
N GLY A 190 -11.76 -6.13 -19.04
CA GLY A 190 -11.65 -5.49 -20.38
C GLY A 190 -10.93 -4.13 -20.41
N THR A 191 -10.47 -3.61 -19.27
CA THR A 191 -9.91 -2.25 -19.12
C THR A 191 -8.40 -2.18 -19.31
N LYS A 192 -7.79 -0.98 -19.39
CA LYS A 192 -6.35 -0.79 -19.69
C LYS A 192 -5.40 -1.66 -18.87
N SER A 193 -5.67 -1.87 -17.57
CA SER A 193 -4.84 -2.75 -16.73
C SER A 193 -4.78 -4.19 -17.26
N ALA A 194 -5.86 -4.71 -17.85
CA ALA A 194 -5.86 -6.03 -18.47
C ALA A 194 -5.03 -6.05 -19.77
N TRP A 195 -5.06 -4.98 -20.56
CA TRP A 195 -4.19 -4.86 -21.75
C TRP A 195 -2.70 -4.90 -21.34
N ASP A 196 -2.33 -4.22 -20.26
CA ASP A 196 -0.97 -4.24 -19.73
C ASP A 196 -0.54 -5.64 -19.26
N MET A 197 -1.40 -6.35 -18.52
CA MET A 197 -1.17 -7.74 -18.11
C MET A 197 -1.00 -8.68 -19.32
N VAL A 198 -1.92 -8.59 -20.29
CA VAL A 198 -1.91 -9.43 -21.50
C VAL A 198 -0.63 -9.20 -22.29
N TYR A 199 -0.24 -7.95 -22.51
CA TYR A 199 1.00 -7.61 -23.20
C TYR A 199 2.23 -8.15 -22.44
N LEU A 200 2.27 -7.97 -21.12
CA LEU A 200 3.40 -8.39 -20.28
C LEU A 200 3.62 -9.91 -20.33
N TYR A 201 2.58 -10.72 -20.12
CA TYR A 201 2.71 -12.18 -20.19
C TYR A 201 2.97 -12.68 -21.63
N ALA A 202 2.25 -12.16 -22.62
CA ALA A 202 2.41 -12.63 -24.00
C ALA A 202 3.80 -12.29 -24.58
N THR A 203 4.36 -11.13 -24.25
CA THR A 203 5.75 -10.79 -24.66
C THR A 203 6.84 -11.56 -23.92
N LYS A 204 6.49 -12.28 -22.84
CA LYS A 204 7.36 -13.29 -22.19
C LYS A 204 7.22 -14.69 -22.81
N GLY A 205 6.38 -14.86 -23.83
CA GLY A 205 6.14 -16.15 -24.49
C GLY A 205 5.13 -17.05 -23.78
N ILE A 206 4.40 -16.51 -22.80
CA ILE A 206 3.41 -17.25 -22.00
C ILE A 206 2.06 -17.23 -22.73
N GLN A 207 1.33 -18.36 -22.72
CA GLN A 207 -0.01 -18.41 -23.30
C GLN A 207 -0.98 -17.60 -22.40
N VAL A 208 -1.69 -16.64 -22.98
CA VAL A 208 -2.68 -15.81 -22.28
C VAL A 208 -4.08 -16.16 -22.75
N ASN A 209 -4.94 -16.53 -21.80
CA ASN A 209 -6.39 -16.59 -21.98
C ASN A 209 -7.00 -15.30 -21.41
N TRP A 210 -7.43 -14.40 -22.28
CA TRP A 210 -7.99 -13.12 -21.86
C TRP A 210 -9.52 -13.21 -21.83
N VAL A 211 -10.09 -13.20 -20.64
CA VAL A 211 -11.53 -13.28 -20.40
C VAL A 211 -12.10 -11.88 -20.21
N ILE A 212 -13.02 -11.50 -21.10
CA ILE A 212 -13.79 -10.25 -21.03
C ILE A 212 -15.26 -10.65 -20.91
N ARG A 213 -15.91 -10.22 -19.81
CA ARG A 213 -17.32 -10.54 -19.50
C ARG A 213 -18.24 -10.24 -20.68
N GLU A 214 -19.06 -11.22 -21.05
CA GLU A 214 -20.20 -10.99 -21.94
C GLU A 214 -21.35 -10.27 -21.22
N SER A 215 -21.44 -10.37 -19.89
CA SER A 215 -22.31 -9.56 -19.04
C SER A 215 -21.74 -8.16 -18.72
N GLY A 216 -20.54 -7.84 -19.20
CA GLY A 216 -19.83 -6.60 -18.88
C GLY A 216 -20.07 -5.44 -19.84
N HIS A 217 -19.31 -4.35 -19.62
CA HIS A 217 -19.25 -3.18 -20.50
C HIS A 217 -18.37 -3.39 -21.76
N GLY A 218 -17.81 -4.59 -21.94
CA GLY A 218 -16.94 -4.95 -23.06
C GLY A 218 -15.51 -4.40 -22.99
N PRO A 219 -14.74 -4.51 -24.09
CA PRO A 219 -13.39 -3.97 -24.19
C PRO A 219 -13.38 -2.44 -24.06
N ALA A 220 -12.43 -1.90 -23.29
CA ALA A 220 -12.20 -0.46 -23.22
C ALA A 220 -11.60 0.07 -24.53
N TRP A 221 -11.87 1.35 -24.83
CA TRP A 221 -11.23 2.04 -25.95
C TRP A 221 -9.72 2.06 -25.75
N ASN A 222 -8.96 1.81 -26.81
CA ASN A 222 -7.52 2.01 -26.82
C ASN A 222 -7.15 2.76 -28.09
N ALA A 223 -6.30 3.78 -28.00
CA ALA A 223 -5.91 4.61 -29.14
C ALA A 223 -4.37 4.64 -29.30
N PRO A 224 -3.85 4.78 -30.53
CA PRO A 224 -2.47 5.21 -30.71
C PRO A 224 -2.31 6.66 -30.19
N PRO A 225 -1.11 7.06 -29.71
CA PRO A 225 -0.86 8.42 -29.22
C PRO A 225 -1.04 9.51 -30.30
N TYR A 226 -0.92 9.13 -31.58
CA TYR A 226 -1.13 10.00 -32.73
C TYR A 226 -2.33 9.57 -33.56
N VAL A 227 -3.37 10.40 -33.55
CA VAL A 227 -4.66 10.21 -34.22
C VAL A 227 -4.85 11.21 -35.36
N THR A 228 -5.94 11.06 -36.11
CA THR A 228 -6.29 11.75 -37.36
C THR A 228 -5.31 11.48 -38.53
N PRO A 229 -5.73 11.74 -39.78
CA PRO A 229 -4.82 11.73 -40.93
C PRO A 229 -3.61 12.68 -40.80
N LEU A 230 -3.72 13.72 -39.94
CA LEU A 230 -2.65 14.71 -39.70
C LEU A 230 -1.71 14.33 -38.54
N LYS A 231 -1.81 13.11 -37.99
CA LYS A 231 -0.96 12.59 -36.90
C LYS A 231 -0.83 13.58 -35.73
N LYS A 232 -1.98 14.07 -35.27
CA LYS A 232 -2.09 14.95 -34.12
C LYS A 232 -2.06 14.13 -32.83
N TRP A 233 -1.35 14.65 -31.83
CA TRP A 233 -1.24 14.04 -30.51
C TRP A 233 -2.59 14.11 -29.78
N LEU A 234 -3.17 12.95 -29.46
CA LEU A 234 -4.53 12.83 -28.93
C LEU A 234 -4.74 13.63 -27.64
N GLU A 235 -3.84 13.52 -26.66
CA GLU A 235 -3.97 14.21 -25.38
C GLU A 235 -3.95 15.74 -25.56
N LYS A 236 -3.14 16.28 -26.49
CA LYS A 236 -3.16 17.71 -26.79
C LYS A 236 -4.46 18.14 -27.49
N LEU A 237 -5.08 17.31 -28.33
CA LEU A 237 -6.39 17.62 -28.92
C LEU A 237 -7.50 17.81 -27.87
N ALA A 238 -7.50 17.02 -26.80
CA ALA A 238 -8.46 17.15 -25.70
C ALA A 238 -8.37 18.50 -24.96
N HIS A 239 -7.23 19.18 -25.06
CA HIS A 239 -6.95 20.46 -24.41
C HIS A 239 -6.96 21.67 -25.36
N ILE A 240 -7.41 21.52 -26.61
CA ILE A 240 -7.66 22.66 -27.51
C ILE A 240 -9.06 23.21 -27.20
N ARG A 241 -9.15 24.47 -26.74
CA ARG A 241 -10.40 25.10 -26.27
C ARG A 241 -11.55 24.96 -27.27
N MET A 242 -11.32 25.19 -28.57
CA MET A 242 -12.33 25.01 -29.62
C MET A 242 -12.86 23.57 -29.72
N LEU A 243 -12.02 22.56 -29.48
CA LEU A 243 -12.44 21.15 -29.51
C LEU A 243 -13.27 20.77 -28.28
N THR A 244 -13.08 21.45 -27.15
CA THR A 244 -13.92 21.27 -25.96
C THR A 244 -15.38 21.70 -26.19
N TRP A 245 -15.67 22.52 -27.21
CA TRP A 245 -17.05 22.95 -27.54
C TRP A 245 -17.92 21.83 -28.14
N PHE A 246 -17.32 20.72 -28.56
CA PHE A 246 -18.06 19.53 -29.02
C PHE A 246 -18.38 18.56 -27.88
N SER A 247 -17.86 18.79 -26.67
CA SER A 247 -18.28 18.10 -25.46
C SER A 247 -19.34 18.93 -24.72
N PRO A 248 -20.52 18.33 -24.39
CA PRO A 248 -21.39 18.89 -23.38
C PRO A 248 -20.58 19.10 -22.10
N CYS A 249 -20.76 20.23 -21.42
CA CYS A 249 -19.95 20.65 -20.28
C CYS A 249 -20.80 21.55 -19.35
N SER A 250 -21.14 21.09 -18.15
CA SER A 250 -22.03 21.82 -17.22
C SER A 250 -21.47 23.19 -16.83
N TRP A 251 -20.19 23.24 -16.47
CA TRP A 251 -19.40 24.44 -16.17
C TRP A 251 -18.87 25.18 -17.42
N GLY A 252 -19.27 24.78 -18.62
CA GLY A 252 -18.80 25.37 -19.90
C GLY A 252 -19.13 26.86 -20.11
N ALA A 253 -19.75 27.54 -19.15
CA ALA A 253 -19.88 28.99 -19.16
C ALA A 253 -18.63 29.73 -18.62
N ALA A 254 -17.72 29.02 -17.93
CA ALA A 254 -16.47 29.58 -17.43
C ALA A 254 -15.51 29.99 -18.55
N ASP A 255 -15.53 29.28 -19.69
CA ASP A 255 -14.59 29.47 -20.81
C ASP A 255 -14.82 30.73 -21.67
N GLY A 256 -15.95 31.42 -21.47
CA GLY A 256 -16.39 32.61 -22.21
C GLY A 256 -17.23 32.35 -23.48
N TYR A 257 -17.39 31.11 -23.93
CA TYR A 257 -17.99 30.74 -25.24
C TYR A 257 -19.43 30.22 -25.13
N VAL A 258 -20.20 30.73 -24.16
CA VAL A 258 -21.60 30.34 -23.89
C VAL A 258 -22.48 30.27 -25.15
N LYS A 259 -22.42 31.29 -26.02
CA LYS A 259 -23.23 31.32 -27.26
C LYS A 259 -22.86 30.18 -28.21
N THR A 260 -21.58 29.87 -28.34
CA THR A 260 -21.05 28.80 -29.19
C THR A 260 -21.46 27.42 -28.68
N ARG A 261 -21.33 27.17 -27.37
CA ARG A 261 -21.79 25.92 -26.73
C ARG A 261 -23.30 25.75 -26.81
N ASN A 262 -24.07 26.82 -26.61
CA ASN A 262 -25.52 26.81 -26.76
C ASN A 262 -25.95 26.51 -28.21
N PHE A 263 -25.19 26.96 -29.22
CA PHE A 263 -25.41 26.53 -30.60
C PHE A 263 -25.17 25.01 -30.75
N TYR A 264 -24.01 24.50 -30.35
CA TYR A 264 -23.62 23.09 -30.53
C TYR A 264 -24.50 22.09 -29.78
N HIS A 265 -24.99 22.41 -28.58
CA HIS A 265 -25.79 21.46 -27.79
C HIS A 265 -27.29 21.78 -27.77
N GLY A 266 -27.67 23.06 -27.82
CA GLY A 266 -29.08 23.50 -27.77
C GLY A 266 -29.80 23.36 -29.11
N THR A 267 -29.12 23.55 -30.24
CA THR A 267 -29.76 23.48 -31.57
C THR A 267 -29.67 22.10 -32.22
N PHE A 268 -30.64 21.76 -33.08
CA PHE A 268 -30.62 20.51 -33.85
C PHE A 268 -29.40 20.43 -34.80
N ILE A 269 -29.10 21.53 -35.50
CA ILE A 269 -27.96 21.60 -36.43
C ILE A 269 -26.64 21.44 -35.68
N GLY A 270 -26.48 22.14 -34.56
CA GLY A 270 -25.31 22.01 -33.69
C GLY A 270 -25.10 20.58 -33.21
N ARG A 271 -26.15 19.91 -32.74
CA ARG A 271 -26.07 18.50 -32.28
C ARG A 271 -25.67 17.55 -33.41
N ALA A 272 -26.19 17.74 -34.62
CA ALA A 272 -25.77 16.94 -35.78
C ALA A 272 -24.28 17.11 -36.12
N ILE A 273 -23.71 18.31 -35.90
CA ILE A 273 -22.25 18.54 -36.05
C ILE A 273 -21.49 17.83 -34.93
N VAL A 274 -21.95 17.92 -33.67
CA VAL A 274 -21.36 17.21 -32.52
C VAL A 274 -21.36 15.70 -32.73
N ASP A 275 -22.48 15.12 -33.18
CA ASP A 275 -22.56 13.69 -33.50
C ASP A 275 -21.59 13.29 -34.62
N LYS A 276 -21.44 14.14 -35.64
CA LYS A 276 -20.46 13.88 -36.71
C LYS A 276 -19.02 13.98 -36.20
N PHE A 277 -18.71 14.91 -35.30
CA PHE A 277 -17.40 15.02 -34.65
C PHE A 277 -17.05 13.74 -33.87
N TRP A 278 -17.93 13.29 -32.97
CA TRP A 278 -17.69 12.07 -32.17
C TRP A 278 -17.64 10.81 -33.05
N SER A 279 -18.47 10.74 -34.10
CA SER A 279 -18.42 9.67 -35.10
C SER A 279 -17.09 9.64 -35.86
N ILE A 280 -16.53 10.79 -36.26
CA ILE A 280 -15.22 10.86 -36.91
C ILE A 280 -14.13 10.41 -35.93
N LEU A 281 -14.10 10.95 -34.71
CA LEU A 281 -13.08 10.65 -33.71
C LEU A 281 -13.05 9.15 -33.34
N GLY A 282 -14.23 8.55 -33.10
CA GLY A 282 -14.32 7.12 -32.80
C GLY A 282 -13.95 6.23 -33.99
N ASN A 283 -14.41 6.56 -35.20
CA ASN A 283 -14.08 5.78 -36.39
C ASN A 283 -12.59 5.85 -36.77
N ASP A 284 -11.92 6.98 -36.52
CA ASP A 284 -10.47 7.14 -36.76
C ASP A 284 -9.67 6.16 -35.89
N VAL A 285 -9.97 6.08 -34.59
CA VAL A 285 -9.35 5.09 -33.67
C VAL A 285 -9.65 3.64 -34.10
N ILE A 286 -10.91 3.32 -34.44
CA ILE A 286 -11.29 1.97 -34.92
C ILE A 286 -10.51 1.60 -36.21
N THR A 287 -10.36 2.55 -37.12
CA THR A 287 -9.64 2.37 -38.40
C THR A 287 -8.14 2.19 -38.19
N LEU A 288 -7.53 3.01 -37.32
CA LEU A 288 -6.10 2.94 -37.01
C LEU A 288 -5.71 1.60 -36.36
N ASN A 289 -6.55 1.08 -35.47
CA ASN A 289 -6.31 -0.19 -34.77
C ASN A 289 -6.57 -1.44 -35.63
N LYS A 290 -7.27 -1.31 -36.77
CA LYS A 290 -7.55 -2.41 -37.72
C LYS A 290 -8.10 -3.68 -37.02
N TYR A 291 -9.03 -3.51 -36.07
CA TYR A 291 -9.56 -4.61 -35.25
C TYR A 291 -9.98 -5.83 -36.07
N ASP A 292 -10.64 -5.64 -37.22
CA ASP A 292 -11.13 -6.73 -38.08
C ASP A 292 -10.04 -7.46 -38.89
N SER A 293 -8.76 -7.15 -38.68
CA SER A 293 -7.64 -7.81 -39.39
C SER A 293 -7.32 -9.24 -38.90
N HIS A 294 -7.86 -9.66 -37.76
CA HIS A 294 -7.74 -11.02 -37.21
C HIS A 294 -8.95 -11.36 -36.34
N PRO A 295 -9.44 -12.63 -36.29
CA PRO A 295 -10.60 -13.00 -35.47
C PRO A 295 -10.47 -12.66 -33.98
N GLU A 296 -9.26 -12.80 -33.41
CA GLU A 296 -9.02 -12.43 -32.02
C GLU A 296 -9.03 -10.91 -31.80
N THR A 297 -8.41 -10.12 -32.69
CA THR A 297 -8.39 -8.66 -32.54
C THR A 297 -9.78 -8.05 -32.78
N ALA A 298 -10.64 -8.69 -33.58
CA ALA A 298 -12.01 -8.24 -33.82
C ALA A 298 -12.85 -8.20 -32.53
N LYS A 299 -12.57 -9.12 -31.58
CA LYS A 299 -13.22 -9.19 -30.26
C LYS A 299 -12.89 -7.99 -29.36
N LEU A 300 -11.83 -7.23 -29.65
CA LEU A 300 -11.39 -6.05 -28.89
C LEU A 300 -12.01 -4.73 -29.36
N LYS A 301 -12.91 -4.77 -30.36
CA LYS A 301 -13.63 -3.58 -30.81
C LYS A 301 -14.56 -3.08 -29.69
N PRO A 302 -14.44 -1.81 -29.24
CA PRO A 302 -15.25 -1.29 -28.13
C PRO A 302 -16.75 -1.29 -28.42
N TRP A 303 -17.57 -1.57 -27.40
CA TRP A 303 -19.04 -1.65 -27.54
C TRP A 303 -19.73 -0.29 -27.28
N SER A 304 -19.11 0.57 -26.48
CA SER A 304 -19.59 1.89 -26.12
C SER A 304 -19.19 2.96 -27.14
N ASN A 305 -20.02 3.98 -27.31
CA ASN A 305 -19.71 5.12 -28.18
C ASN A 305 -18.65 6.04 -27.53
N ALA A 306 -17.60 6.40 -28.28
CA ALA A 306 -16.47 7.23 -27.83
C ALA A 306 -16.84 8.55 -27.13
N MET A 307 -18.03 9.11 -27.39
CA MET A 307 -18.54 10.25 -26.63
C MET A 307 -18.58 9.94 -25.13
N PHE A 308 -19.09 8.77 -24.72
CA PHE A 308 -19.54 8.48 -23.35
C PHE A 308 -18.50 7.81 -22.43
N VAL A 309 -17.24 7.66 -22.88
CA VAL A 309 -16.26 6.80 -22.20
C VAL A 309 -15.32 7.53 -21.23
N ALA A 310 -15.17 8.85 -21.36
CA ALA A 310 -14.30 9.66 -20.50
C ALA A 310 -12.86 9.09 -20.40
N THR A 311 -12.36 8.89 -19.18
CA THR A 311 -11.03 8.30 -18.91
C THR A 311 -10.99 6.77 -19.07
N SER A 312 -12.08 6.11 -19.45
CA SER A 312 -12.15 4.70 -19.83
C SER A 312 -11.56 4.45 -21.25
N ILE A 313 -10.36 4.96 -21.46
CA ILE A 313 -9.57 4.86 -22.69
C ILE A 313 -8.08 4.69 -22.36
N GLY A 314 -7.46 3.69 -22.97
CA GLY A 314 -6.02 3.43 -22.90
C GLY A 314 -5.25 4.05 -24.08
N ILE A 315 -3.95 4.24 -23.91
CA ILE A 315 -3.04 4.55 -25.00
C ILE A 315 -2.15 3.33 -25.29
N LEU A 316 -1.93 3.04 -26.57
CA LEU A 316 -1.03 1.99 -27.04
C LEU A 316 0.42 2.47 -26.90
N ASN A 317 0.99 2.32 -25.70
CA ASN A 317 2.32 2.79 -25.31
C ASN A 317 3.39 1.66 -25.24
N TYR A 318 3.13 0.57 -25.95
CA TYR A 318 3.93 -0.65 -26.00
C TYR A 318 5.11 -0.56 -26.99
N GLU A 319 6.15 -1.37 -26.77
CA GLU A 319 7.35 -1.40 -27.63
C GLU A 319 7.15 -2.23 -28.91
N LYS A 320 6.42 -3.33 -28.78
CA LYS A 320 5.91 -4.13 -29.89
C LYS A 320 4.44 -3.79 -30.11
N ASP A 321 3.98 -3.83 -31.36
CA ASP A 321 2.57 -3.66 -31.68
C ASP A 321 1.73 -4.74 -30.96
N PHE A 322 0.84 -4.30 -30.08
CA PHE A 322 -0.05 -5.15 -29.30
C PHE A 322 -0.89 -6.08 -30.20
N PHE A 323 -1.36 -5.59 -31.34
CA PHE A 323 -2.20 -6.38 -32.25
C PHE A 323 -1.40 -7.48 -32.94
N GLU A 324 -0.09 -7.31 -33.15
CA GLU A 324 0.77 -8.37 -33.67
C GLU A 324 1.07 -9.43 -32.59
N VAL A 325 1.25 -9.03 -31.32
CA VAL A 325 1.36 -9.96 -30.19
C VAL A 325 0.12 -10.86 -30.06
N VAL A 326 -1.07 -10.32 -30.33
CA VAL A 326 -2.32 -11.12 -30.36
C VAL A 326 -2.34 -12.07 -31.58
N LYS A 327 -1.90 -11.62 -32.76
CA LYS A 327 -1.90 -12.43 -34.00
C LYS A 327 -0.88 -13.58 -33.98
N GLU A 328 0.17 -13.49 -33.17
CA GLU A 328 1.14 -14.57 -32.96
C GLU A 328 0.57 -15.81 -32.25
N GLY A 329 -0.69 -15.77 -31.79
CA GLY A 329 -1.43 -16.92 -31.26
C GLY A 329 -1.20 -17.20 -29.77
N LEU A 330 -0.32 -16.43 -29.12
CA LEU A 330 -0.10 -16.49 -27.67
C LEU A 330 -1.28 -15.92 -26.87
N VAL A 331 -2.09 -15.03 -27.45
CA VAL A 331 -3.29 -14.49 -26.80
C VAL A 331 -4.56 -15.08 -27.42
N LYS A 332 -5.41 -15.67 -26.58
CA LYS A 332 -6.77 -16.12 -26.94
C LYS A 332 -7.79 -15.32 -26.14
N ILE A 333 -8.71 -14.66 -26.81
CA ILE A 333 -9.69 -13.77 -26.19
C ILE A 333 -11.05 -14.48 -26.11
N HIS A 334 -11.61 -14.53 -24.92
CA HIS A 334 -12.87 -15.18 -24.60
C HIS A 334 -13.88 -14.10 -24.19
N ILE A 335 -14.97 -13.97 -24.95
CA ILE A 335 -16.09 -13.10 -24.59
C ILE A 335 -17.11 -13.97 -23.86
N ALA A 336 -16.91 -14.12 -22.55
CA ALA A 336 -17.67 -15.01 -21.68
C ALA A 336 -17.46 -14.59 -20.22
N ASP A 337 -18.33 -15.07 -19.33
CA ASP A 337 -18.28 -14.79 -17.90
C ASP A 337 -17.61 -15.97 -17.17
N ILE A 338 -16.96 -15.72 -16.03
CA ILE A 338 -16.36 -16.79 -15.20
C ILE A 338 -17.45 -17.32 -14.27
N GLU A 339 -17.82 -18.60 -14.40
CA GLU A 339 -18.85 -19.21 -13.53
C GLU A 339 -18.28 -19.78 -12.23
N ARG A 340 -17.09 -20.39 -12.30
CA ARG A 340 -16.42 -21.02 -11.14
C ARG A 340 -14.99 -21.42 -11.48
N LEU A 341 -14.23 -21.76 -10.44
CA LEU A 341 -12.92 -22.36 -10.51
C LEU A 341 -12.97 -23.86 -10.15
N SER A 342 -11.88 -24.56 -10.45
CA SER A 342 -11.49 -25.86 -9.88
C SER A 342 -9.98 -26.01 -10.05
N GLU A 343 -9.37 -27.11 -9.58
CA GLU A 343 -7.92 -27.36 -9.71
C GLU A 343 -7.34 -26.95 -11.08
N GLN A 344 -6.56 -25.86 -11.05
CA GLN A 344 -5.89 -25.16 -12.15
C GLN A 344 -6.77 -24.88 -13.38
N LYS A 345 -8.08 -24.66 -13.18
CA LYS A 345 -9.04 -24.41 -14.27
C LYS A 345 -10.03 -23.29 -13.95
N VAL A 346 -10.14 -22.35 -14.89
CA VAL A 346 -11.21 -21.34 -14.94
C VAL A 346 -12.32 -21.88 -15.84
N HIS A 347 -13.56 -21.94 -15.36
CA HIS A 347 -14.71 -22.43 -16.13
C HIS A 347 -15.58 -21.24 -16.56
N LEU A 348 -15.91 -21.18 -17.85
CA LEU A 348 -16.61 -20.07 -18.49
C LEU A 348 -18.07 -20.40 -18.79
N SER A 349 -18.90 -19.36 -18.94
CA SER A 349 -20.35 -19.47 -19.21
C SER A 349 -20.73 -20.13 -20.56
N ASP A 350 -19.76 -20.29 -21.47
CA ASP A 350 -19.92 -21.03 -22.73
C ASP A 350 -19.58 -22.54 -22.61
N GLY A 351 -19.19 -22.99 -21.41
CA GLY A 351 -18.76 -24.36 -21.13
C GLY A 351 -17.25 -24.62 -21.33
N THR A 352 -16.47 -23.60 -21.73
CA THR A 352 -15.02 -23.71 -21.87
C THR A 352 -14.34 -23.84 -20.50
N ALA A 353 -13.34 -24.73 -20.40
CA ALA A 353 -12.49 -24.86 -19.22
C ALA A 353 -11.02 -24.56 -19.58
N LEU A 354 -10.48 -23.49 -18.99
CA LEU A 354 -9.15 -22.95 -19.30
C LEU A 354 -8.11 -23.42 -18.28
N HIS A 355 -7.12 -24.21 -18.70
CA HIS A 355 -5.95 -24.51 -17.85
C HIS A 355 -5.21 -23.22 -17.52
N THR A 356 -5.00 -22.97 -16.22
CA THR A 356 -4.56 -21.68 -15.71
C THR A 356 -3.59 -21.88 -14.55
N ASP A 357 -2.33 -21.49 -14.75
CA ASP A 357 -1.29 -21.48 -13.72
C ASP A 357 -1.40 -20.23 -12.81
N VAL A 358 -1.98 -19.13 -13.32
CA VAL A 358 -2.19 -17.86 -12.61
C VAL A 358 -3.47 -17.17 -13.12
N LEU A 359 -4.30 -16.64 -12.21
CA LEU A 359 -5.46 -15.79 -12.53
C LEU A 359 -5.19 -14.34 -12.13
N CYS A 360 -5.00 -13.46 -13.12
CA CYS A 360 -4.77 -12.03 -12.93
C CYS A 360 -6.07 -11.24 -13.15
N CYS A 361 -6.51 -10.46 -12.16
CA CYS A 361 -7.78 -9.74 -12.22
C CYS A 361 -7.58 -8.22 -12.39
N ALA A 362 -8.26 -7.65 -13.38
CA ALA A 362 -8.43 -6.20 -13.61
C ALA A 362 -9.86 -5.77 -13.24
N THR A 363 -10.29 -6.15 -12.04
CA THR A 363 -11.69 -6.10 -11.56
C THR A 363 -12.11 -4.78 -10.91
N GLY A 364 -11.20 -3.80 -10.84
CA GLY A 364 -11.51 -2.42 -10.48
C GLY A 364 -11.11 -2.05 -9.04
N TRP A 365 -11.74 -0.99 -8.53
CA TRP A 365 -11.33 -0.32 -7.29
C TRP A 365 -12.54 0.08 -6.46
N LYS A 366 -12.41 0.04 -5.14
CA LYS A 366 -13.38 0.65 -4.22
C LYS A 366 -13.23 2.18 -4.32
N HIS A 367 -14.31 2.89 -4.61
CA HIS A 367 -14.29 4.32 -4.89
C HIS A 367 -14.41 5.22 -3.64
N VAL A 368 -14.53 4.61 -2.46
CA VAL A 368 -14.60 5.28 -1.15
C VAL A 368 -13.28 5.00 -0.40
N PRO A 369 -12.62 6.00 0.19
CA PRO A 369 -11.43 5.78 1.01
C PRO A 369 -11.76 4.94 2.25
N PRO A 370 -10.85 4.07 2.72
CA PRO A 370 -11.06 3.22 3.88
C PRO A 370 -10.85 3.99 5.19
N ILE A 371 -11.62 5.06 5.39
CA ILE A 371 -11.56 5.96 6.56
C ILE A 371 -12.97 6.05 7.17
N LYS A 372 -13.12 5.75 8.46
CA LYS A 372 -14.39 6.01 9.17
C LYS A 372 -14.48 7.48 9.57
N PHE A 373 -15.43 8.20 9.01
CA PHE A 373 -15.75 9.57 9.44
C PHE A 373 -16.70 9.56 10.64
N LEU A 374 -16.45 10.45 11.60
CA LEU A 374 -17.21 10.59 12.85
C LEU A 374 -17.58 12.08 13.11
N PRO A 375 -18.69 12.37 13.79
CA PRO A 375 -19.75 11.44 14.25
C PRO A 375 -20.47 10.72 13.08
N GLU A 376 -21.15 9.62 13.39
CA GLU A 376 -21.88 8.85 12.37
C GLU A 376 -22.97 9.72 11.71
N GLY A 377 -23.09 9.64 10.39
CA GLY A 377 -23.94 10.52 9.56
C GLY A 377 -23.18 11.66 8.86
N ILE A 378 -22.02 12.10 9.38
CA ILE A 378 -21.26 13.24 8.82
C ILE A 378 -20.88 13.09 7.35
N THR A 379 -20.76 11.85 6.85
CA THR A 379 -20.48 11.47 5.45
C THR A 379 -21.36 12.24 4.45
N GLU A 380 -22.62 12.47 4.79
CA GLU A 380 -23.58 13.22 3.97
C GLU A 380 -23.21 14.71 3.89
N ASP A 381 -22.93 15.32 5.05
CA ASP A 381 -22.54 16.73 5.16
C ASP A 381 -21.20 17.03 4.49
N ILE A 382 -20.24 16.09 4.53
CA ILE A 382 -18.95 16.21 3.80
C ILE A 382 -19.07 15.92 2.30
N GLY A 383 -20.25 15.53 1.79
CA GLY A 383 -20.49 15.28 0.37
C GLY A 383 -19.87 13.97 -0.17
N MET A 384 -19.58 13.02 0.71
CA MET A 384 -19.02 11.70 0.38
C MET A 384 -20.09 10.70 -0.06
N PRO A 385 -19.74 9.66 -0.84
CA PRO A 385 -20.66 8.57 -1.19
C PRO A 385 -21.28 7.90 0.03
N HIS A 386 -22.60 7.77 0.03
CA HIS A 386 -23.40 7.14 1.09
C HIS A 386 -24.64 6.47 0.49
N THR A 387 -25.33 5.62 1.26
CA THR A 387 -26.54 4.92 0.80
C THR A 387 -27.66 5.93 0.47
N PRO A 388 -28.22 5.94 -0.76
CA PRO A 388 -29.27 6.89 -1.12
C PRO A 388 -30.51 6.78 -0.22
N SER A 389 -31.05 7.92 0.19
CA SER A 389 -32.29 7.99 0.98
C SER A 389 -33.12 9.21 0.55
N PRO A 390 -34.45 9.11 0.43
CA PRO A 390 -35.31 10.23 0.01
C PRO A 390 -35.21 11.49 0.88
N ASN A 391 -34.83 11.31 2.16
CA ASN A 391 -34.80 12.37 3.17
C ASN A 391 -33.40 12.93 3.45
N LEU A 392 -32.36 12.38 2.83
CA LEU A 392 -30.96 12.75 3.05
C LEU A 392 -30.43 13.51 1.82
N PHE A 393 -29.39 14.32 2.01
CA PHE A 393 -28.83 15.11 0.91
C PHE A 393 -27.86 14.25 0.06
N PRO A 394 -27.99 14.20 -1.28
CA PRO A 394 -28.88 14.99 -2.13
C PRO A 394 -30.31 14.43 -2.26
N TYR A 395 -31.30 15.25 -1.92
CA TYR A 395 -32.71 14.87 -1.90
C TYR A 395 -33.26 14.49 -3.28
N ALA A 396 -34.17 13.52 -3.35
CA ALA A 396 -34.74 13.01 -4.60
C ALA A 396 -35.34 14.11 -5.51
N SER A 397 -36.04 15.10 -4.94
CA SER A 397 -36.61 16.22 -5.70
C SER A 397 -35.56 17.12 -6.35
N LEU A 398 -34.41 17.31 -5.70
CA LEU A 398 -33.28 18.07 -6.26
C LEU A 398 -32.59 17.28 -7.36
N LEU A 399 -32.45 15.94 -7.20
CA LEU A 399 -31.93 15.06 -8.24
C LEU A 399 -32.78 15.11 -9.51
N ASP A 400 -34.11 15.01 -9.39
CA ASP A 400 -35.05 15.09 -10.52
C ASP A 400 -35.00 16.47 -11.21
N GLN A 401 -34.92 17.56 -10.44
CA GLN A 401 -34.77 18.91 -10.97
C GLN A 401 -33.46 19.08 -11.76
N VAL A 402 -32.34 18.64 -11.18
CA VAL A 402 -31.01 18.75 -11.79
C VAL A 402 -30.88 17.88 -13.04
N ASP A 403 -31.35 16.63 -12.98
CA ASP A 403 -31.37 15.75 -14.15
C ASP A 403 -32.18 16.37 -15.29
N LYS A 404 -33.34 16.95 -14.98
CA LYS A 404 -34.14 17.70 -15.97
C LYS A 404 -33.39 18.90 -16.54
N GLU A 405 -32.69 19.69 -15.73
CA GLU A 405 -31.88 20.82 -16.23
C GLU A 405 -30.77 20.34 -17.19
N ILE A 406 -30.02 19.30 -16.78
CA ILE A 406 -28.97 18.68 -17.61
C ILE A 406 -29.54 18.25 -18.96
N PHE A 407 -30.71 17.61 -18.95
CA PHE A 407 -31.40 17.11 -20.13
C PHE A 407 -32.04 18.19 -21.01
N ASP A 408 -32.42 19.34 -20.47
CA ASP A 408 -32.92 20.48 -21.25
C ASP A 408 -31.75 21.27 -21.87
N LYS A 409 -30.64 21.44 -21.13
CA LYS A 409 -29.40 22.10 -21.58
C LYS A 409 -28.62 21.24 -22.59
N PHE A 410 -28.62 19.92 -22.41
CA PHE A 410 -27.91 18.95 -23.24
C PHE A 410 -28.83 17.79 -23.66
N PRO A 411 -29.80 17.99 -24.58
CA PRO A 411 -30.76 16.96 -25.00
C PRO A 411 -30.13 15.64 -25.44
N ARG A 412 -28.91 15.70 -26.00
CA ARG A 412 -28.13 14.55 -26.45
C ARG A 412 -27.74 13.54 -25.35
N LEU A 413 -27.80 13.96 -24.09
CA LEU A 413 -27.56 13.09 -22.93
C LEU A 413 -28.79 12.24 -22.56
N LYS A 414 -29.98 12.53 -23.11
CA LYS A 414 -31.14 11.61 -23.04
C LYS A 414 -30.86 10.33 -23.83
N ASP A 415 -30.10 10.45 -24.92
CA ASP A 415 -29.63 9.34 -25.77
C ASP A 415 -28.40 8.64 -25.17
N GLN A 416 -28.34 8.54 -23.83
CA GLN A 416 -27.27 7.83 -23.15
C GLN A 416 -27.31 6.35 -23.57
N PRO A 417 -26.16 5.73 -23.90
CA PRO A 417 -26.09 4.28 -24.06
C PRO A 417 -26.32 3.62 -22.69
N ILE A 418 -27.58 3.29 -22.39
CA ILE A 418 -27.90 2.37 -21.29
C ILE A 418 -27.18 1.08 -21.63
N GLN A 419 -26.28 0.61 -20.77
CA GLN A 419 -25.45 -0.55 -21.05
C GLN A 419 -26.32 -1.80 -21.35
N LYS A 420 -27.49 -1.93 -20.70
CA LYS A 420 -28.51 -2.96 -20.98
C LYS A 420 -29.16 -2.88 -22.37
N VAL A 421 -29.12 -1.73 -23.05
CA VAL A 421 -29.62 -1.54 -24.42
C VAL A 421 -28.54 -1.87 -25.46
N GLN A 422 -27.27 -1.58 -25.14
CA GLN A 422 -26.14 -1.98 -26.00
C GLN A 422 -25.80 -3.48 -25.86
N ASN A 423 -25.97 -4.02 -24.66
CA ASN A 423 -25.72 -5.40 -24.29
C ASN A 423 -26.88 -5.89 -23.40
N SER A 424 -27.78 -6.71 -23.95
CA SER A 424 -28.94 -7.23 -23.20
C SER A 424 -28.57 -8.15 -22.03
N LYS A 425 -27.32 -8.64 -21.98
CA LYS A 425 -26.78 -9.41 -20.85
C LYS A 425 -26.22 -8.54 -19.73
N TYR A 426 -26.14 -7.20 -19.89
CA TYR A 426 -25.38 -6.36 -18.97
C TYR A 426 -25.85 -6.41 -17.51
N HIS A 427 -24.94 -6.75 -16.61
CA HIS A 427 -25.11 -6.63 -15.15
C HIS A 427 -23.77 -6.37 -14.42
N THR A 428 -23.86 -5.92 -13.17
CA THR A 428 -22.70 -5.62 -12.33
C THR A 428 -21.92 -6.90 -12.01
N LEU A 429 -20.65 -6.76 -11.59
CA LEU A 429 -19.73 -7.89 -11.43
C LEU A 429 -20.18 -8.91 -10.38
N LEU A 430 -20.95 -8.50 -9.36
CA LEU A 430 -21.46 -9.39 -8.31
C LEU A 430 -22.85 -9.95 -8.59
N GLU A 431 -23.45 -9.61 -9.73
CA GLU A 431 -24.65 -10.28 -10.24
C GLU A 431 -24.28 -11.52 -11.11
N ASP A 432 -23.00 -11.69 -11.48
CA ASP A 432 -22.50 -12.91 -12.15
C ASP A 432 -22.65 -14.13 -11.23
N LYS A 433 -22.98 -15.29 -11.81
CA LYS A 433 -23.01 -16.55 -11.06
C LYS A 433 -21.63 -16.94 -10.57
N GLY A 434 -21.53 -17.29 -9.29
CA GLY A 434 -20.30 -17.80 -8.69
C GLY A 434 -19.27 -16.72 -8.33
N LEU A 435 -19.62 -15.43 -8.42
CA LEU A 435 -18.84 -14.34 -7.84
C LEU A 435 -19.51 -13.82 -6.56
N SER A 436 -18.70 -13.45 -5.57
CA SER A 436 -19.16 -12.91 -4.28
C SER A 436 -18.12 -11.94 -3.68
N SER A 437 -18.44 -11.30 -2.56
CA SER A 437 -17.51 -10.47 -1.81
C SER A 437 -17.88 -10.45 -0.32
N ASN A 438 -16.87 -10.25 0.53
CA ASN A 438 -17.03 -9.99 1.96
C ASN A 438 -16.85 -8.48 2.29
N ASP A 439 -16.66 -7.62 1.29
CA ASP A 439 -16.48 -6.18 1.48
C ASP A 439 -17.83 -5.47 1.65
N ASP A 440 -17.94 -4.61 2.67
CA ASP A 440 -19.13 -3.75 2.87
C ASP A 440 -19.38 -2.79 1.68
N VAL A 441 -18.29 -2.31 1.06
CA VAL A 441 -18.32 -1.41 -0.10
C VAL A 441 -17.55 -2.03 -1.27
N THR A 442 -18.26 -2.20 -2.38
CA THR A 442 -17.78 -2.79 -3.63
C THR A 442 -17.94 -1.77 -4.77
N PRO A 443 -17.32 -1.98 -5.96
CA PRO A 443 -17.58 -1.14 -7.14
C PRO A 443 -19.05 -1.15 -7.60
N SER A 444 -19.83 -2.14 -7.17
CA SER A 444 -21.24 -2.33 -7.53
C SER A 444 -22.22 -1.83 -6.45
N THR A 445 -21.74 -1.42 -5.28
CA THR A 445 -22.59 -0.96 -4.17
C THR A 445 -23.29 0.34 -4.57
N GLU A 446 -24.63 0.39 -4.49
CA GLU A 446 -25.42 1.56 -4.88
C GLU A 446 -25.27 2.68 -3.83
N LEU A 447 -24.31 3.58 -4.10
CA LEU A 447 -24.05 4.79 -3.31
C LEU A 447 -24.37 6.05 -4.13
N THR A 448 -24.58 7.16 -3.44
CA THR A 448 -24.57 8.50 -4.05
C THR A 448 -23.17 8.82 -4.60
N PRO A 449 -23.06 9.60 -5.70
CA PRO A 449 -21.76 10.06 -6.16
C PRO A 449 -21.18 11.11 -5.21
N TYR A 450 -19.85 11.30 -5.25
CA TYR A 450 -19.21 12.46 -4.60
C TYR A 450 -19.92 13.74 -5.03
N THR A 451 -20.50 14.44 -4.07
CA THR A 451 -21.34 15.63 -4.28
C THR A 451 -20.66 16.81 -3.60
N LEU A 452 -19.56 17.22 -4.20
CA LEU A 452 -18.65 18.25 -3.69
C LEU A 452 -18.75 19.51 -4.57
N TYR A 453 -18.74 20.68 -3.94
CA TYR A 453 -18.64 21.94 -4.69
C TYR A 453 -17.30 22.00 -5.42
N HIS A 454 -17.38 22.18 -6.73
CA HIS A 454 -16.25 22.13 -7.68
C HIS A 454 -15.35 20.90 -7.55
N PHE A 455 -15.84 19.79 -6.98
CA PHE A 455 -15.04 18.60 -6.64
C PHE A 455 -13.93 18.83 -5.59
N ILE A 456 -14.02 19.92 -4.79
CA ILE A 456 -12.99 20.31 -3.80
C ILE A 456 -13.54 20.40 -2.38
N VAL A 457 -14.73 20.96 -2.14
CA VAL A 457 -15.22 21.19 -0.76
C VAL A 457 -16.63 20.64 -0.53
N PRO A 458 -17.00 20.32 0.72
CA PRO A 458 -18.34 19.87 1.05
C PRO A 458 -19.45 20.84 0.62
N PRO A 459 -20.67 20.33 0.36
CA PRO A 459 -21.83 21.12 -0.02
C PRO A 459 -22.60 21.71 1.18
N SER A 460 -22.14 21.53 2.43
CA SER A 460 -22.86 21.97 3.64
C SER A 460 -22.48 23.37 4.12
N SER A 461 -23.43 24.02 4.82
CA SER A 461 -23.23 25.33 5.44
C SER A 461 -22.25 25.29 6.63
N GLN A 462 -22.13 24.14 7.31
CA GLN A 462 -21.17 23.92 8.39
C GLN A 462 -19.73 24.06 7.87
N PHE A 463 -19.39 23.38 6.77
CA PHE A 463 -18.03 23.41 6.25
C PHE A 463 -17.68 24.70 5.49
N LEU A 464 -18.67 25.44 4.96
CA LEU A 464 -18.48 26.84 4.52
C LEU A 464 -18.06 27.76 5.68
N LYS A 465 -18.55 27.51 6.89
CA LYS A 465 -18.25 28.30 8.09
C LYS A 465 -16.90 27.93 8.69
N THR A 466 -16.65 26.64 8.93
CA THR A 466 -15.41 26.15 9.58
C THR A 466 -14.21 26.23 8.63
N ARG A 467 -14.38 25.80 7.37
CA ARG A 467 -13.34 25.73 6.33
C ARG A 467 -12.12 24.90 6.72
N ASP A 468 -12.41 23.73 7.28
CA ASP A 468 -11.45 22.80 7.89
C ASP A 468 -11.39 21.43 7.20
N ILE A 469 -12.08 21.23 6.07
CA ILE A 469 -11.92 20.05 5.22
C ILE A 469 -11.97 20.41 3.74
N ALA A 470 -11.14 19.73 2.94
CA ALA A 470 -11.17 19.76 1.48
C ALA A 470 -10.69 18.44 0.87
N PHE A 471 -10.94 18.30 -0.43
CA PHE A 471 -10.61 17.16 -1.28
C PHE A 471 -9.77 17.66 -2.46
N VAL A 472 -8.65 16.99 -2.75
CA VAL A 472 -7.79 17.37 -3.90
C VAL A 472 -7.51 16.12 -4.72
N GLY A 473 -7.63 16.21 -6.04
CA GLY A 473 -7.45 15.09 -6.96
C GLY A 473 -8.44 13.93 -6.76
N MET A 474 -9.58 14.18 -6.11
CA MET A 474 -10.71 13.25 -6.03
C MET A 474 -11.55 13.28 -7.32
N LEU A 475 -10.84 13.16 -8.45
CA LEU A 475 -11.37 13.14 -9.81
C LEU A 475 -10.38 12.44 -10.76
N VAL A 476 -10.82 12.07 -11.97
CA VAL A 476 -9.95 11.49 -13.00
C VAL A 476 -10.03 12.30 -14.29
N ASN A 477 -8.89 12.71 -14.84
CA ASN A 477 -8.79 13.35 -16.16
C ASN A 477 -7.40 13.12 -16.81
N PHE A 478 -7.16 13.69 -18.00
CA PHE A 478 -5.88 13.55 -18.73
C PHE A 478 -4.76 14.49 -18.26
N SER A 479 -5.11 15.55 -17.54
CA SER A 479 -4.22 16.61 -17.02
C SER A 479 -4.22 16.65 -15.48
N ASN A 480 -4.26 15.48 -14.84
CA ASN A 480 -4.20 15.34 -13.39
C ASN A 480 -3.16 16.25 -12.70
N PRO A 481 -1.90 16.39 -13.18
CA PRO A 481 -0.92 17.28 -12.55
C PRO A 481 -1.33 18.77 -12.53
N ILE A 482 -1.86 19.29 -13.64
CA ILE A 482 -2.33 20.67 -13.76
C ILE A 482 -3.55 20.89 -12.85
N VAL A 483 -4.49 19.95 -12.88
CA VAL A 483 -5.70 20.02 -12.05
C VAL A 483 -5.35 19.95 -10.56
N CYS A 484 -4.44 19.07 -10.14
CA CYS A 484 -3.98 19.01 -8.74
C CYS A 484 -3.32 20.34 -8.31
N HIS A 485 -2.49 20.94 -9.17
CA HIS A 485 -1.83 22.22 -8.88
C HIS A 485 -2.85 23.35 -8.70
N VAL A 486 -3.82 23.52 -9.62
CA VAL A 486 -4.83 24.59 -9.53
C VAL A 486 -5.88 24.32 -8.43
N GLN A 487 -6.32 23.08 -8.24
CA GLN A 487 -7.18 22.71 -7.10
C GLN A 487 -6.49 23.00 -5.76
N SER A 488 -5.17 22.78 -5.65
CA SER A 488 -4.42 23.07 -4.42
C SER A 488 -4.39 24.57 -4.11
N LEU A 489 -4.31 25.44 -5.12
CA LEU A 489 -4.40 26.89 -4.92
C LEU A 489 -5.83 27.31 -4.53
N TRP A 490 -6.86 26.80 -5.22
CA TRP A 490 -8.27 27.06 -4.89
C TRP A 490 -8.60 26.58 -3.47
N MET A 491 -8.13 25.40 -3.06
CA MET A 491 -8.27 24.88 -1.70
C MET A 491 -7.66 25.83 -0.65
N ASN A 492 -6.48 26.38 -0.91
CA ASN A 492 -5.83 27.33 0.00
C ASN A 492 -6.64 28.63 0.10
N ALA A 493 -7.02 29.22 -1.03
CA ALA A 493 -7.91 30.39 -1.05
C ALA A 493 -9.24 30.12 -0.32
N PHE A 494 -9.78 28.90 -0.39
CA PHE A 494 -10.93 28.50 0.40
C PHE A 494 -10.61 28.51 1.92
N PHE A 495 -9.60 27.76 2.36
CA PHE A 495 -9.20 27.65 3.78
C PHE A 495 -8.85 28.99 4.43
N ASP A 496 -8.33 29.93 3.64
CA ASP A 496 -7.89 31.25 4.08
C ASP A 496 -8.97 32.34 3.91
N ASP A 497 -10.19 31.98 3.50
CA ASP A 497 -11.35 32.88 3.30
C ASP A 497 -11.18 33.92 2.17
N MET A 498 -10.34 33.61 1.18
CA MET A 498 -9.97 34.47 0.04
C MET A 498 -10.69 34.11 -1.28
N ILE A 499 -11.87 33.47 -1.21
CA ILE A 499 -12.76 33.27 -2.36
C ILE A 499 -14.01 34.15 -2.17
N PRO A 500 -14.11 35.33 -2.82
CA PRO A 500 -15.18 36.29 -2.56
C PRO A 500 -16.60 35.81 -2.88
N SER A 501 -16.73 34.80 -3.75
CA SER A 501 -18.01 34.17 -4.11
C SER A 501 -18.57 33.25 -3.02
N LEU A 502 -17.75 32.85 -2.03
CA LEU A 502 -18.11 31.92 -0.96
C LEU A 502 -18.06 32.63 0.40
N PRO A 503 -19.20 33.00 1.03
CA PRO A 503 -19.22 33.63 2.35
C PRO A 503 -19.22 32.59 3.50
N ARG A 504 -18.51 32.86 4.61
CA ARG A 504 -18.53 32.00 5.82
C ARG A 504 -19.91 31.84 6.47
N ASN A 505 -20.73 32.88 6.40
CA ASN A 505 -22.10 32.89 6.95
C ASN A 505 -23.09 33.07 5.79
N PRO A 506 -23.37 32.01 5.01
CA PRO A 506 -24.24 32.09 3.84
C PRO A 506 -25.71 32.27 4.23
N SER A 507 -26.49 32.92 3.37
CA SER A 507 -27.96 32.91 3.49
C SER A 507 -28.53 31.55 3.05
N PRO A 508 -29.76 31.17 3.46
CA PRO A 508 -30.39 29.92 3.02
C PRO A 508 -30.50 29.80 1.48
N GLU A 509 -30.74 30.92 0.79
CA GLU A 509 -30.79 30.98 -0.68
C GLU A 509 -29.41 30.80 -1.33
N PHE A 510 -28.34 31.20 -0.64
CA PHE A 510 -26.99 30.88 -1.08
C PHE A 510 -26.71 29.39 -0.92
N VAL A 511 -26.99 28.80 0.27
CA VAL A 511 -26.78 27.37 0.53
C VAL A 511 -27.53 26.51 -0.48
N SER A 512 -28.78 26.85 -0.79
CA SER A 512 -29.58 26.14 -1.81
C SER A 512 -28.92 26.17 -3.19
N ARG A 513 -28.37 27.31 -3.65
CA ARG A 513 -27.66 27.40 -4.94
C ARG A 513 -26.32 26.66 -4.93
N PHE A 514 -25.57 26.75 -3.82
CA PHE A 514 -24.29 26.07 -3.62
C PHE A 514 -24.45 24.55 -3.66
N GLN A 515 -25.45 24.02 -2.94
CA GLN A 515 -25.84 22.62 -2.98
C GLN A 515 -26.33 22.19 -4.37
N HIS A 516 -27.15 23.01 -5.03
CA HIS A 516 -27.61 22.74 -6.40
C HIS A 516 -26.44 22.63 -7.40
N GLU A 517 -25.42 23.49 -7.30
CA GLU A 517 -24.24 23.42 -8.17
C GLU A 517 -23.40 22.15 -7.93
N ALA A 518 -23.20 21.75 -6.66
CA ALA A 518 -22.52 20.50 -6.32
C ALA A 518 -23.25 19.26 -6.88
N VAL A 519 -24.59 19.21 -6.77
CA VAL A 519 -25.43 18.15 -7.36
C VAL A 519 -25.43 18.23 -8.89
N LEU A 520 -25.47 19.43 -9.48
CA LEU A 520 -25.38 19.61 -10.93
C LEU A 520 -24.08 19.02 -11.50
N HIS A 521 -22.95 19.22 -10.82
CA HIS A 521 -21.67 18.70 -11.26
C HIS A 521 -21.57 17.17 -11.10
N SER A 522 -22.03 16.60 -9.97
CA SER A 522 -22.00 15.14 -9.77
C SER A 522 -22.97 14.40 -10.71
N ARG A 523 -24.20 14.91 -10.89
CA ARG A 523 -25.20 14.35 -11.82
C ARG A 523 -24.83 14.53 -13.27
N PHE A 524 -24.18 15.63 -13.63
CA PHE A 524 -23.64 15.80 -14.98
C PHE A 524 -22.68 14.67 -15.34
N GLY A 525 -21.80 14.29 -14.41
CA GLY A 525 -20.89 13.14 -14.58
C GLY A 525 -21.62 11.85 -14.92
N LYS A 526 -22.67 11.51 -14.16
CA LYS A 526 -23.48 10.29 -14.35
C LYS A 526 -24.05 10.18 -15.75
N TRP A 527 -24.59 11.27 -16.29
CA TRP A 527 -25.22 11.28 -17.62
C TRP A 527 -24.20 11.36 -18.76
N ARG A 528 -23.13 12.12 -18.55
CA ARG A 528 -22.12 12.39 -19.57
C ARG A 528 -21.11 11.26 -19.76
N TYR A 529 -20.79 10.49 -18.71
CA TYR A 529 -19.67 9.52 -18.71
C TYR A 529 -20.00 8.12 -18.14
N PRO A 530 -21.07 7.43 -18.61
CA PRO A 530 -21.46 6.11 -18.14
C PRO A 530 -20.45 4.99 -18.49
N GLY A 531 -19.53 5.21 -19.44
CA GLY A 531 -18.47 4.26 -19.77
C GLY A 531 -17.26 4.32 -18.84
N GLY A 532 -17.20 5.33 -17.97
CA GLY A 532 -16.17 5.53 -16.94
C GLY A 532 -16.79 5.62 -15.54
N PHE A 533 -16.17 6.41 -14.67
CA PHE A 533 -16.53 6.47 -13.25
C PHE A 533 -17.62 7.49 -12.92
N GLY A 534 -18.07 8.31 -13.88
CA GLY A 534 -18.90 9.49 -13.66
C GLY A 534 -20.21 9.28 -12.88
N HIS A 535 -20.70 8.04 -12.74
CA HIS A 535 -21.86 7.69 -11.93
C HIS A 535 -21.61 7.68 -10.41
N SER A 536 -20.34 7.57 -9.99
CA SER A 536 -19.90 7.47 -8.59
C SER A 536 -18.75 8.43 -8.26
N PHE A 537 -17.79 8.63 -9.17
CA PHE A 537 -16.59 9.46 -8.99
C PHE A 537 -16.45 10.49 -10.12
N PRO A 538 -15.98 11.72 -9.88
CA PRO A 538 -15.82 12.72 -10.93
C PRO A 538 -14.80 12.27 -12.00
N ASP A 539 -15.21 12.30 -13.26
CA ASP A 539 -14.45 11.76 -14.40
C ASP A 539 -14.74 12.65 -15.62
N PHE A 540 -13.72 13.22 -16.25
CA PHE A 540 -13.89 14.08 -17.43
C PHE A 540 -12.60 14.19 -18.25
N VAL A 541 -12.71 14.63 -19.52
CA VAL A 541 -11.55 14.73 -20.44
C VAL A 541 -11.51 16.07 -21.16
N PHE A 542 -12.36 16.28 -22.17
CA PHE A 542 -12.42 17.55 -22.94
C PHE A 542 -12.83 18.74 -22.08
N ASP A 543 -13.44 18.48 -20.94
CA ASP A 543 -14.08 19.46 -20.07
C ASP A 543 -13.09 20.00 -19.01
N ALA A 544 -11.84 19.53 -19.03
CA ALA A 544 -10.77 19.92 -18.11
C ALA A 544 -10.32 21.37 -18.28
N VAL A 545 -10.18 21.90 -19.51
CA VAL A 545 -9.82 23.32 -19.72
C VAL A 545 -10.91 24.25 -19.18
N PRO A 546 -12.21 24.07 -19.52
CA PRO A 546 -13.31 24.79 -18.87
C PRO A 546 -13.37 24.65 -17.34
N TYR A 547 -12.92 23.52 -16.78
CA TYR A 547 -12.86 23.34 -15.34
C TYR A 547 -11.73 24.15 -14.70
N LEU A 548 -10.56 24.22 -15.34
CA LEU A 548 -9.47 25.10 -14.91
C LEU A 548 -9.87 26.58 -15.03
N ASP A 549 -10.60 26.98 -16.08
CA ASP A 549 -11.15 28.33 -16.22
C ASP A 549 -12.10 28.68 -15.06
N LEU A 550 -12.92 27.73 -14.60
CA LEU A 550 -13.84 27.92 -13.48
C LEU A 550 -13.08 28.23 -12.19
N LEU A 551 -12.08 27.43 -11.85
CA LEU A 551 -11.27 27.62 -10.65
C LEU A 551 -10.44 28.92 -10.71
N LEU A 552 -9.83 29.22 -11.86
CA LEU A 552 -9.07 30.46 -12.05
C LEU A 552 -9.98 31.70 -11.91
N LYS A 553 -11.22 31.63 -12.41
CA LYS A 553 -12.19 32.72 -12.29
C LYS A 553 -12.59 32.99 -10.84
N ASP A 554 -12.79 31.97 -10.03
CA ASP A 554 -13.05 32.12 -8.58
C ASP A 554 -11.85 32.72 -7.83
N LEU A 555 -10.63 32.32 -8.21
CA LEU A 555 -9.36 32.90 -7.76
C LEU A 555 -9.13 34.33 -8.30
N GLY A 556 -10.02 34.83 -9.17
CA GLY A 556 -9.91 36.14 -9.80
C GLY A 556 -8.74 36.27 -10.78
N LEU A 557 -8.21 35.17 -11.31
CA LEU A 557 -7.09 35.11 -12.24
C LEU A 557 -7.54 35.11 -13.72
N PRO A 558 -6.64 35.46 -14.66
CA PRO A 558 -6.92 35.34 -16.10
C PRO A 558 -7.13 33.88 -16.53
N ILE A 559 -8.28 33.61 -17.17
CA ILE A 559 -8.62 32.32 -17.80
C ILE A 559 -8.01 32.16 -19.20
N TYR A 560 -7.65 33.28 -19.83
CA TYR A 560 -6.99 33.35 -21.13
C TYR A 560 -5.48 33.47 -20.87
N ARG A 561 -4.70 32.53 -21.43
CA ARG A 561 -3.31 32.25 -21.06
C ARG A 561 -2.39 32.03 -22.27
N LYS A 562 -2.86 32.39 -23.47
CA LYS A 562 -2.13 32.28 -24.75
C LYS A 562 -1.97 33.67 -25.39
N ASN A 563 -1.01 33.79 -26.30
CA ASN A 563 -0.77 35.06 -27.00
C ASN A 563 -1.79 35.30 -28.13
N GLY A 564 -2.95 35.84 -27.75
CA GLY A 564 -3.99 36.35 -28.65
C GLY A 564 -5.14 35.38 -28.90
N ALA A 565 -6.32 35.94 -29.20
CA ALA A 565 -7.59 35.20 -29.22
C ALA A 565 -7.64 33.98 -30.15
N PHE A 566 -6.85 33.94 -31.23
CA PHE A 566 -6.76 32.77 -32.10
C PHE A 566 -6.01 31.61 -31.43
N ALA A 567 -4.91 31.90 -30.72
CA ALA A 567 -4.14 30.91 -29.96
C ALA A 567 -4.99 30.35 -28.80
N GLU A 568 -5.71 31.19 -28.06
CA GLU A 568 -6.65 30.76 -27.01
C GLU A 568 -7.69 29.72 -27.48
N MET A 569 -8.08 29.77 -28.76
CA MET A 569 -9.05 28.85 -29.34
C MET A 569 -8.41 27.59 -29.93
N THR A 570 -7.21 27.69 -30.49
CA THR A 570 -6.64 26.67 -31.40
C THR A 570 -5.38 25.97 -30.91
N ASP A 571 -4.62 26.60 -30.01
CA ASP A 571 -3.48 25.97 -29.37
C ASP A 571 -3.92 25.12 -28.17
N PRO A 572 -3.21 24.00 -27.89
CA PRO A 572 -3.50 23.17 -26.74
C PRO A 572 -3.01 23.85 -25.44
N TYR A 573 -3.83 23.79 -24.39
CA TYR A 573 -3.41 24.16 -23.04
C TYR A 573 -2.58 23.02 -22.44
N GLY A 574 -1.45 23.36 -21.83
CA GLY A 574 -0.52 22.41 -21.22
C GLY A 574 0.09 22.96 -19.92
N PRO A 575 0.93 22.18 -19.21
CA PRO A 575 1.55 22.61 -17.96
C PRO A 575 2.28 23.95 -18.08
N GLU A 576 2.87 24.23 -19.25
CA GLU A 576 3.55 25.48 -19.58
C GLU A 576 2.70 26.74 -19.30
N ASP A 577 1.38 26.67 -19.51
CA ASP A 577 0.49 27.83 -19.38
C ASP A 577 0.15 28.18 -17.93
N TYR A 578 0.31 27.24 -17.00
CA TYR A 578 -0.09 27.38 -15.59
C TYR A 578 1.10 27.55 -14.63
N THR A 579 2.31 27.67 -15.17
CA THR A 579 3.60 27.81 -14.44
C THR A 579 3.56 28.83 -13.30
N THR A 580 3.00 30.00 -13.54
CA THR A 580 3.02 31.17 -12.64
C THR A 580 1.73 31.36 -11.82
N VAL A 581 0.78 30.42 -11.86
CA VAL A 581 -0.59 30.61 -11.31
C VAL A 581 -0.59 30.88 -9.80
N VAL A 582 0.30 30.27 -9.02
CA VAL A 582 0.43 30.55 -7.58
C VAL A 582 1.01 31.95 -7.34
N ASP A 583 2.03 32.34 -8.09
CA ASP A 583 2.70 33.63 -7.91
C ASP A 583 1.84 34.81 -8.39
N GLU A 584 1.09 34.64 -9.50
CA GLU A 584 0.04 35.57 -9.94
C GLU A 584 -1.00 35.84 -8.84
N TRP A 585 -1.41 34.78 -8.12
CA TRP A 585 -2.38 34.91 -7.05
C TRP A 585 -1.79 35.55 -5.79
N LYS A 586 -0.54 35.21 -5.43
CA LYS A 586 0.20 35.85 -4.33
C LYS A 586 0.36 37.36 -4.58
N ALA A 587 0.87 37.73 -5.75
CA ALA A 587 1.06 39.12 -6.15
C ALA A 587 -0.25 39.91 -6.08
N LYS A 588 -1.38 39.28 -6.44
CA LYS A 588 -2.69 39.93 -6.40
C LYS A 588 -3.31 40.09 -5.00
N HIS A 589 -3.07 39.17 -4.07
CA HIS A 589 -3.82 39.10 -2.80
C HIS A 589 -2.97 39.28 -1.54
N LEU A 590 -1.68 38.93 -1.57
CA LEU A 590 -0.78 38.99 -0.42
C LEU A 590 0.23 40.14 -0.50
N GLU A 591 0.52 40.63 -1.70
CA GLU A 591 1.49 41.70 -1.97
C GLU A 591 0.78 42.92 -2.61
N PRO A 592 -0.10 43.64 -1.88
CA PRO A 592 -0.77 44.81 -2.42
C PRO A 592 0.24 45.87 -2.86
N GLU A 593 0.03 46.42 -4.05
CA GLU A 593 0.92 47.39 -4.70
C GLU A 593 1.40 48.49 -3.72
N ALA A 594 2.72 48.71 -3.68
CA ALA A 594 3.24 49.96 -3.14
C ALA A 594 2.61 51.13 -3.93
N PRO A 595 2.10 52.19 -3.28
CA PRO A 595 1.32 53.21 -3.96
C PRO A 595 2.16 53.88 -5.06
N CYS A 596 1.75 53.67 -6.30
CA CYS A 596 2.42 54.19 -7.48
C CYS A 596 2.35 55.73 -7.47
N SER A 597 3.44 56.36 -7.05
CA SER A 597 3.59 57.81 -6.94
C SER A 597 4.54 58.32 -8.01
N CYS A 598 4.08 58.35 -9.25
CA CYS A 598 4.69 59.16 -10.30
C CYS A 598 3.60 59.93 -11.05
N ASP A 599 3.71 61.25 -11.00
CA ASP A 599 2.83 62.21 -11.66
C ASP A 599 3.03 62.13 -13.18
N ASP A 600 1.94 62.12 -13.94
CA ASP A 600 1.94 61.76 -15.36
C ASP A 600 2.37 62.97 -16.22
N SER A 601 3.68 63.20 -16.36
CA SER A 601 4.22 64.26 -17.23
C SER A 601 5.64 64.00 -17.75
N ASP A 602 5.84 62.91 -18.50
CA ASP A 602 6.52 63.00 -19.80
C ASP A 602 6.47 61.67 -20.56
N GLY A 603 5.97 61.70 -21.79
CA GLY A 603 5.85 60.50 -22.63
C GLY A 603 7.19 59.97 -23.10
N ARG A 604 7.59 58.79 -22.60
CA ARG A 604 8.59 57.92 -23.24
C ARG A 604 8.32 56.45 -22.91
N PHE A 605 8.24 55.62 -23.95
CA PHE A 605 8.17 54.17 -23.83
C PHE A 605 9.55 53.63 -23.42
N GLU A 606 9.69 53.11 -22.21
CA GLU A 606 10.77 52.18 -21.83
C GLU A 606 10.42 51.48 -20.51
N CYS A 607 9.98 50.22 -20.58
CA CYS A 607 9.91 49.33 -19.41
C CYS A 607 9.86 47.85 -19.84
N VAL A 608 10.94 47.38 -20.48
CA VAL A 608 11.24 45.96 -20.69
C VAL A 608 12.73 45.72 -20.42
N GLU A 609 13.16 45.97 -19.18
CA GLU A 609 14.47 45.49 -18.69
C GLU A 609 14.56 45.57 -17.15
N LEU A 610 13.90 44.63 -16.44
CA LEU A 610 14.11 44.45 -14.99
C LEU A 610 13.79 43.02 -14.51
N PHE A 611 14.05 41.99 -15.34
CA PHE A 611 13.90 40.58 -14.96
C PHE A 611 14.96 39.65 -15.60
N LEU A 612 16.22 40.10 -15.62
CA LEU A 612 17.39 39.31 -16.05
C LEU A 612 18.56 39.39 -15.04
N GLN A 613 18.26 39.26 -13.74
CA GLN A 613 19.28 39.04 -12.69
C GLN A 613 18.89 37.93 -11.71
N GLN A 614 18.80 36.70 -12.25
CA GLN A 614 19.17 35.50 -11.49
C GLN A 614 20.23 34.72 -12.29
N HIS A 615 21.47 35.21 -12.23
CA HIS A 615 22.68 34.48 -12.57
C HIS A 615 23.49 34.28 -11.30
N VAL A 616 23.05 33.34 -10.46
CA VAL A 616 23.79 32.90 -9.26
C VAL A 616 23.95 31.37 -9.24
N LEU A 617 23.22 30.62 -10.07
CA LEU A 617 23.33 29.16 -10.15
C LEU A 617 24.41 28.67 -11.11
N ILE A 618 24.86 29.50 -12.07
CA ILE A 618 25.89 29.12 -13.05
C ILE A 618 27.30 29.23 -12.46
N ASP A 619 27.57 30.26 -11.65
CA ASP A 619 28.89 30.45 -11.04
C ASP A 619 29.18 29.41 -9.94
N ILE A 620 28.18 29.07 -9.12
CA ILE A 620 28.29 27.98 -8.13
C ILE A 620 28.57 26.62 -8.81
N LEU A 621 27.96 26.36 -9.97
CA LEU A 621 28.24 25.14 -10.75
C LEU A 621 29.63 25.17 -11.44
N GLN A 622 30.22 26.35 -11.67
CA GLN A 622 31.60 26.46 -12.14
C GLN A 622 32.61 26.31 -11.00
N GLU A 623 32.36 26.84 -9.80
CA GLU A 623 33.21 26.62 -8.62
C GLU A 623 33.21 25.14 -8.17
N ILE A 624 32.05 24.47 -8.17
CA ILE A 624 31.97 23.03 -7.88
C ILE A 624 32.74 22.19 -8.92
N LYS A 625 32.87 22.67 -10.16
CA LYS A 625 33.66 22.02 -11.20
C LYS A 625 35.17 22.27 -11.02
N ALA A 626 35.56 23.48 -10.62
CA ALA A 626 36.96 23.83 -10.31
C ALA A 626 37.49 23.15 -9.04
N LEU A 627 36.64 22.88 -8.06
CA LEU A 627 37.00 22.14 -6.83
C LEU A 627 37.18 20.63 -7.04
N ARG A 628 36.86 20.09 -8.24
CA ARG A 628 36.98 18.66 -8.56
C ARG A 628 38.24 18.28 -9.33
N GLU A 629 39.09 19.26 -9.70
CA GLU A 629 40.32 19.05 -10.48
C GLU A 629 41.63 19.18 -9.66
N ASN A 630 41.54 19.34 -8.33
CA ASN A 630 42.70 19.49 -7.44
C ASN A 630 42.73 18.47 -6.26
N MET A 631 42.61 17.18 -6.57
CA MET A 631 43.12 16.12 -5.68
C MET A 631 44.15 15.26 -6.44
N PRO A 632 45.36 15.05 -5.89
CA PRO A 632 46.40 14.29 -6.57
C PRO A 632 46.15 12.78 -6.49
N ASP A 633 46.38 12.08 -7.60
CA ASP A 633 46.43 10.63 -7.66
C ASP A 633 47.65 10.04 -6.91
N THR A 634 47.48 8.80 -6.42
CA THR A 634 48.49 7.84 -5.93
C THR A 634 49.21 8.06 -4.58
N ILE A 635 48.91 7.16 -3.62
CA ILE A 635 49.82 6.59 -2.59
C ILE A 635 49.36 5.12 -2.42
N ASP A 636 49.98 4.15 -3.09
CA ASP A 636 51.02 3.22 -2.58
C ASP A 636 50.72 2.54 -1.23
N LEU A 637 50.57 1.21 -1.27
CA LEU A 637 50.43 0.33 -0.11
C LEU A 637 51.35 -0.89 -0.27
N THR A 638 52.62 -0.76 0.15
CA THR A 638 53.60 -1.86 0.12
C THR A 638 54.42 -1.98 1.44
N GLY A 639 54.30 -3.15 2.09
CA GLY A 639 55.13 -3.60 3.23
C GLY A 639 54.68 -3.15 4.64
N SER A 640 54.78 -3.95 5.72
CA SER A 640 55.26 -5.34 5.89
C SER A 640 54.94 -5.91 7.29
N SER A 641 54.64 -7.22 7.40
CA SER A 641 54.41 -8.01 8.65
C SER A 641 55.74 -8.47 9.32
N PRO A 642 55.83 -9.41 10.32
CA PRO A 642 54.90 -10.02 11.33
C PRO A 642 55.58 -10.02 12.76
N PRO A 643 55.53 -11.03 13.70
CA PRO A 643 54.57 -12.10 14.09
C PRO A 643 54.23 -12.21 15.63
N MET A 644 53.32 -13.15 16.00
CA MET A 644 53.11 -13.77 17.34
C MET A 644 54.41 -14.39 17.96
N PRO A 645 54.54 -14.87 19.26
CA PRO A 645 53.54 -15.65 20.08
C PRO A 645 53.65 -15.67 21.67
N ARG A 646 52.71 -16.33 22.40
CA ARG A 646 52.92 -17.52 23.31
C ARG A 646 51.96 -17.76 24.51
N HIS A 647 51.63 -19.06 24.67
CA HIS A 647 50.97 -19.78 25.77
C HIS A 647 51.61 -19.74 27.19
N THR A 648 50.83 -20.13 28.23
CA THR A 648 51.09 -21.28 29.15
C THR A 648 49.85 -21.55 30.06
N ARG A 649 49.18 -22.71 30.01
CA ARG A 649 49.31 -23.92 30.88
C ARG A 649 49.43 -23.69 32.41
N SER A 650 48.47 -24.20 33.22
CA SER A 650 48.60 -25.52 33.91
C SER A 650 47.40 -25.91 34.82
N SER A 651 47.36 -27.21 35.14
CA SER A 651 46.37 -28.02 35.88
C SER A 651 46.32 -27.89 37.41
N THR A 652 45.15 -28.15 38.04
CA THR A 652 44.86 -29.14 39.14
C THR A 652 43.42 -28.92 39.64
N ARG A 653 42.48 -29.89 39.69
CA ARG A 653 42.33 -31.18 40.40
C ARG A 653 41.85 -31.06 41.87
N ALA A 654 40.71 -31.74 42.13
CA ALA A 654 40.27 -32.39 43.39
C ALA A 654 39.39 -31.63 44.43
N LEU A 655 38.24 -32.25 44.75
CA LEU A 655 37.68 -32.58 46.10
C LEU A 655 37.37 -31.41 47.08
N SER A 656 36.35 -31.45 47.97
CA SER A 656 35.28 -32.42 48.21
C SER A 656 34.19 -31.91 49.18
N SER A 657 32.98 -32.44 49.01
CA SER A 657 32.11 -33.01 50.08
C SER A 657 31.45 -32.13 51.17
N THR A 658 30.12 -32.32 51.26
CA THR A 658 29.31 -32.53 52.50
C THR A 658 29.10 -31.33 53.46
N THR A 659 28.00 -31.21 54.22
CA THR A 659 26.99 -32.20 54.66
C THR A 659 25.71 -31.53 55.20
N THR A 660 24.51 -32.05 54.85
CA THR A 660 23.30 -32.25 55.70
C THR A 660 22.68 -31.07 56.51
N SER A 661 21.40 -31.05 56.93
CA SER A 661 20.36 -32.10 56.99
C SER A 661 18.93 -31.54 57.02
N SER A 662 17.98 -32.31 56.46
CA SER A 662 16.61 -32.68 56.96
C SER A 662 15.68 -31.61 57.60
N ARG A 663 14.36 -31.62 57.38
CA ARG A 663 13.36 -32.73 57.41
C ARG A 663 12.17 -32.43 56.47
N LYS A 664 11.68 -33.42 55.70
CA LYS A 664 10.45 -34.22 55.93
C LYS A 664 9.16 -33.41 56.10
N ASP A 665 8.00 -33.77 55.56
CA ASP A 665 7.50 -34.90 54.74
C ASP A 665 6.22 -34.34 54.04
N GLN A 666 5.51 -34.90 53.06
CA GLN A 666 5.39 -36.21 52.36
C GLN A 666 4.56 -35.93 51.06
N THR A 667 4.32 -36.78 50.05
CA THR A 667 4.62 -38.19 49.73
C THR A 667 5.37 -38.31 48.38
N THR A 668 5.40 -39.50 47.74
CA THR A 668 6.13 -39.78 46.48
C THR A 668 5.32 -40.64 45.49
N ASP A 669 5.42 -40.35 44.20
CA ASP A 669 5.19 -41.33 43.13
C ASP A 669 6.55 -41.98 42.79
N THR A 670 6.69 -43.28 43.07
CA THR A 670 7.95 -44.03 42.94
C THR A 670 7.87 -45.05 41.81
N SER A 671 8.08 -44.60 40.58
CA SER A 671 8.41 -45.50 39.47
C SER A 671 9.25 -44.87 38.36
N SER A 672 9.07 -43.59 38.04
CA SER A 672 9.77 -42.99 36.88
C SER A 672 11.23 -42.63 37.16
N HIS A 673 12.17 -43.12 36.37
CA HIS A 673 13.59 -42.68 36.34
C HIS A 673 13.81 -41.29 35.69
N LYS A 674 12.78 -40.45 35.64
CA LYS A 674 12.84 -39.07 35.13
C LYS A 674 13.71 -38.19 36.04
N PRO A 675 14.43 -37.18 35.52
CA PRO A 675 15.17 -36.25 36.35
C PRO A 675 14.26 -35.59 37.39
N LYS A 676 14.78 -35.47 38.61
CA LYS A 676 14.10 -34.81 39.73
C LYS A 676 14.03 -33.32 39.43
N ILE A 677 12.87 -32.73 39.68
CA ILE A 677 12.65 -31.29 39.62
C ILE A 677 12.35 -30.82 41.03
N GLU A 678 13.08 -29.82 41.51
CA GLU A 678 12.88 -29.24 42.84
C GLU A 678 11.83 -28.12 42.80
N THR A 679 11.18 -27.84 43.93
CA THR A 679 10.24 -26.71 44.02
C THR A 679 10.99 -25.43 44.39
N ILE A 680 10.77 -24.35 43.65
CA ILE A 680 11.29 -23.01 44.00
C ILE A 680 10.45 -22.48 45.17
N SER A 681 11.03 -22.48 46.38
CA SER A 681 10.31 -22.08 47.60
C SER A 681 10.19 -20.57 47.79
N SER A 682 11.04 -19.78 47.12
CA SER A 682 10.97 -18.31 47.06
C SER A 682 11.81 -17.80 45.91
N LEU A 683 11.35 -16.76 45.20
CA LEU A 683 12.14 -16.13 44.11
C LEU A 683 13.47 -15.54 44.62
N SER A 684 13.53 -15.10 45.88
CA SER A 684 14.77 -14.63 46.50
C SER A 684 15.87 -15.71 46.61
N SER A 685 15.51 -16.99 46.50
CA SER A 685 16.47 -18.11 46.51
C SER A 685 17.16 -18.37 45.15
N LEU A 686 16.79 -17.62 44.10
CA LEU A 686 17.34 -17.79 42.75
C LEU A 686 18.72 -17.16 42.54
N GLY A 687 19.22 -16.35 43.50
CA GLY A 687 20.57 -15.78 43.43
C GLY A 687 20.80 -14.76 42.31
N LEU A 688 19.73 -14.19 41.75
CA LEU A 688 19.80 -13.14 40.73
C LEU A 688 20.38 -11.83 41.29
N SER A 689 21.03 -11.05 40.42
CA SER A 689 21.33 -9.63 40.67
C SER A 689 20.04 -8.83 40.87
N GLU A 690 20.10 -7.65 41.49
CA GLU A 690 18.90 -6.81 41.64
C GLU A 690 18.27 -6.47 40.28
N GLU A 691 19.08 -6.16 39.27
CA GLU A 691 18.65 -5.89 37.90
C GLU A 691 17.87 -7.08 37.29
N HIS A 692 18.45 -8.29 37.31
CA HIS A 692 17.78 -9.49 36.80
C HIS A 692 16.55 -9.87 37.62
N TYR A 693 16.54 -9.57 38.92
CA TYR A 693 15.37 -9.77 39.77
C TYR A 693 14.24 -8.78 39.43
N TYR A 694 14.56 -7.50 39.15
CA TYR A 694 13.58 -6.53 38.67
C TYR A 694 13.05 -6.90 37.28
N ALA A 695 13.90 -7.34 36.36
CA ALA A 695 13.50 -7.85 35.04
C ALA A 695 12.53 -9.05 35.17
N LEU A 696 12.87 -10.06 35.99
CA LEU A 696 12.01 -11.19 36.31
C LEU A 696 10.62 -10.75 36.81
N ILE A 697 10.57 -9.84 37.80
CA ILE A 697 9.32 -9.38 38.38
C ILE A 697 8.49 -8.55 37.38
N SER A 698 9.13 -7.72 36.56
CA SER A 698 8.46 -6.93 35.52
C SER A 698 7.85 -7.84 34.44
N LYS A 699 8.66 -8.74 33.87
CA LYS A 699 8.24 -9.73 32.87
C LYS A 699 7.10 -10.60 33.38
N ARG A 700 7.22 -11.11 34.62
CA ARG A 700 6.16 -11.90 35.27
C ARG A 700 4.87 -11.12 35.49
N LYS A 701 4.96 -9.85 35.91
CA LYS A 701 3.78 -9.00 36.09
C LYS A 701 3.06 -8.82 34.75
N TRP A 702 3.79 -8.60 33.67
CA TRP A 702 3.20 -8.44 32.34
C TRP A 702 2.45 -9.70 31.88
N LEU A 703 3.10 -10.88 31.94
CA LEU A 703 2.52 -12.17 31.56
C LEU A 703 1.26 -12.54 32.37
N ASN A 704 1.17 -12.07 33.61
CA ASN A 704 -0.01 -12.28 34.46
C ASN A 704 -1.15 -11.28 34.21
N SER A 705 -0.92 -10.18 33.47
CA SER A 705 -1.91 -9.12 33.25
C SER A 705 -2.33 -8.93 31.78
N HIS A 706 -1.65 -9.58 30.83
CA HIS A 706 -1.94 -9.46 29.40
C HIS A 706 -2.29 -10.81 28.80
N THR A 707 -3.27 -10.80 27.89
CA THR A 707 -3.67 -11.97 27.10
C THR A 707 -3.12 -11.82 25.70
N ILE A 708 -2.29 -12.75 25.25
CA ILE A 708 -1.74 -12.74 23.90
C ILE A 708 -2.85 -13.18 22.93
N PRO A 709 -3.21 -12.37 21.91
CA PRO A 709 -4.26 -12.73 20.96
C PRO A 709 -3.79 -13.86 20.04
N ILE A 710 -4.45 -15.01 20.12
CA ILE A 710 -4.25 -16.13 19.19
C ILE A 710 -5.27 -15.98 18.04
N PRO A 711 -4.84 -16.09 16.76
CA PRO A 711 -5.76 -16.01 15.62
C PRO A 711 -6.92 -17.02 15.72
N PRO A 712 -8.19 -16.62 15.45
CA PRO A 712 -9.34 -17.50 15.68
C PRO A 712 -9.33 -18.82 14.89
N ASP A 713 -8.70 -18.82 13.72
CA ASP A 713 -8.49 -20.01 12.89
C ASP A 713 -7.42 -20.95 13.47
N ALA A 714 -6.35 -20.37 14.04
CA ALA A 714 -5.31 -21.12 14.76
C ALA A 714 -5.82 -21.72 16.09
N PHE A 715 -6.89 -21.17 16.68
CA PHE A 715 -7.39 -21.59 17.99
C PHE A 715 -7.80 -23.08 18.05
N ARG A 716 -8.23 -23.68 16.94
CA ARG A 716 -8.61 -25.11 16.87
C ARG A 716 -7.43 -26.04 16.60
N THR A 717 -6.40 -25.56 15.92
CA THR A 717 -5.22 -26.36 15.52
C THR A 717 -4.13 -26.36 16.60
N PHE A 718 -4.20 -25.42 17.55
CA PHE A 718 -3.21 -25.24 18.61
C PHE A 718 -3.30 -26.24 19.78
N ILE A 719 -4.24 -27.18 19.77
CA ILE A 719 -4.34 -28.22 20.81
C ILE A 719 -3.33 -29.34 20.51
N SER A 720 -2.11 -29.19 21.01
CA SER A 720 -0.99 -30.10 20.72
C SER A 720 -1.06 -31.45 21.46
N SER A 721 -2.01 -31.58 22.41
CA SER A 721 -2.05 -32.64 23.42
C SER A 721 -3.48 -33.12 23.70
N PRO A 722 -3.69 -34.43 24.03
CA PRO A 722 -4.97 -34.94 24.54
C PRO A 722 -5.50 -34.25 25.81
N LYS A 723 -4.71 -33.36 26.43
CA LYS A 723 -5.08 -32.55 27.60
C LYS A 723 -5.35 -31.06 27.32
N GLY A 724 -5.31 -30.61 26.06
CA GLY A 724 -5.78 -29.26 25.71
C GLY A 724 -4.77 -28.11 25.86
N TYR A 725 -3.46 -28.36 25.90
CA TYR A 725 -2.45 -27.29 25.97
C TYR A 725 -2.29 -26.58 24.61
N HIS A 726 -2.11 -25.26 24.64
CA HIS A 726 -1.83 -24.43 23.48
C HIS A 726 -0.33 -24.41 23.17
N THR A 727 0.08 -24.24 21.90
CA THR A 727 1.49 -24.06 21.52
C THR A 727 2.15 -22.84 22.20
N LEU A 728 1.36 -21.80 22.53
CA LEU A 728 1.78 -20.68 23.37
C LEU A 728 2.25 -21.12 24.77
N ASP A 729 1.62 -22.12 25.38
CA ASP A 729 1.96 -22.64 26.71
C ASP A 729 3.34 -23.32 26.74
N ALA A 730 3.82 -23.77 25.58
CA ALA A 730 5.15 -24.36 25.41
C ALA A 730 6.27 -23.32 25.31
N THR A 731 5.95 -22.02 25.22
CA THR A 731 6.96 -20.96 25.07
C THR A 731 7.44 -20.44 26.42
N PHE A 732 8.75 -20.32 26.56
CA PHE A 732 9.45 -19.81 27.73
C PHE A 732 10.33 -18.62 27.33
N VAL A 733 10.38 -17.60 28.19
CA VAL A 733 11.21 -16.39 27.96
C VAL A 733 12.29 -16.30 29.03
N PHE A 734 13.49 -15.89 28.65
CA PHE A 734 14.59 -15.71 29.61
C PHE A 734 14.28 -14.52 30.54
N ALA A 735 14.52 -14.70 31.84
CA ALA A 735 14.15 -13.71 32.86
C ALA A 735 15.17 -12.58 33.04
N GLN A 736 16.42 -12.78 32.60
CA GLN A 736 17.54 -11.84 32.69
C GLN A 736 17.32 -10.61 31.77
N SER A 737 18.19 -9.60 31.81
CA SER A 737 18.08 -8.42 30.93
C SER A 737 18.40 -8.79 29.47
N GLU A 738 19.35 -9.69 29.26
CA GLU A 738 19.58 -10.38 27.98
C GLU A 738 18.29 -11.04 27.47
N ALA A 739 18.01 -10.84 26.18
CA ALA A 739 16.75 -11.22 25.58
C ALA A 739 16.90 -12.51 24.77
N GLY A 740 16.02 -13.47 25.04
CA GLY A 740 16.00 -14.77 24.38
C GLY A 740 14.70 -15.53 24.69
N THR A 741 14.40 -16.51 23.85
CA THR A 741 13.22 -17.37 23.93
C THR A 741 13.62 -18.84 23.88
N ALA A 742 12.84 -19.72 24.51
CA ALA A 742 12.99 -21.17 24.39
C ALA A 742 11.62 -21.86 24.22
N VAL A 743 11.61 -23.00 23.53
CA VAL A 743 10.41 -23.82 23.28
C VAL A 743 10.52 -25.14 24.01
N CYS A 744 9.56 -25.46 24.87
CA CYS A 744 9.46 -26.77 25.49
C CYS A 744 9.03 -27.82 24.45
N ILE A 745 9.89 -28.81 24.20
CA ILE A 745 9.68 -29.89 23.23
C ILE A 745 9.42 -31.26 23.88
N SER A 746 9.38 -31.33 25.21
CA SER A 746 9.11 -32.57 25.96
C SER A 746 8.23 -32.35 27.19
N PRO A 747 7.26 -33.25 27.47
CA PRO A 747 6.45 -33.20 28.69
C PRO A 747 7.26 -33.30 29.99
N ASP A 748 8.54 -33.69 29.93
CA ASP A 748 9.43 -33.76 31.10
C ASP A 748 10.27 -32.49 31.36
N GLY A 749 10.13 -31.47 30.49
CA GLY A 749 10.74 -30.15 30.65
C GLY A 749 12.07 -29.98 29.91
N ILE A 750 12.18 -30.49 28.67
CA ILE A 750 13.29 -30.17 27.76
C ILE A 750 12.90 -28.94 26.95
N LEU A 751 13.73 -27.89 27.01
CA LEU A 751 13.61 -26.65 26.27
C LEU A 751 14.64 -26.62 25.13
N LEU A 752 14.24 -26.16 23.96
CA LEU A 752 15.07 -25.88 22.78
C LEU A 752 15.21 -24.37 22.60
N THR A 753 16.41 -23.88 22.31
CA THR A 753 16.71 -22.46 22.02
C THR A 753 17.94 -22.37 21.13
N CYS A 754 18.32 -21.16 20.72
CA CYS A 754 19.57 -20.90 20.01
C CYS A 754 20.79 -21.08 20.94
N ALA A 755 21.96 -21.41 20.38
CA ALA A 755 23.18 -21.61 21.16
C ALA A 755 23.63 -20.30 21.83
N HIS A 756 23.58 -19.20 21.09
CA HIS A 756 23.99 -17.87 21.56
C HIS A 756 23.05 -17.27 22.63
N CYS A 757 21.82 -17.78 22.81
CA CYS A 757 20.95 -17.40 23.95
C CYS A 757 21.47 -17.89 25.31
N VAL A 758 22.56 -18.65 25.33
CA VAL A 758 23.02 -19.46 26.47
C VAL A 758 24.51 -19.28 26.71
N ALA A 759 25.30 -19.24 25.64
CA ALA A 759 26.73 -18.93 25.64
C ALA A 759 27.19 -18.61 24.22
N GLU A 760 28.10 -17.66 24.06
CA GLU A 760 28.84 -17.45 22.81
C GLU A 760 30.02 -18.43 22.72
N GLU A 761 30.71 -18.66 23.84
CA GLU A 761 31.93 -19.47 23.89
C GLU A 761 31.83 -20.65 24.90
N PRO A 762 32.42 -21.82 24.63
CA PRO A 762 32.33 -22.99 25.51
C PRO A 762 32.83 -22.76 26.95
N SER A 763 33.65 -21.73 27.18
CA SER A 763 34.16 -21.35 28.51
C SER A 763 33.09 -20.79 29.46
N GLU A 764 31.96 -20.32 28.93
CA GLU A 764 30.85 -19.77 29.73
C GLU A 764 29.95 -20.87 30.31
N LEU A 765 29.96 -22.04 29.66
CA LEU A 765 29.20 -23.23 30.05
C LEU A 765 29.91 -24.00 31.15
N THR A 766 29.72 -23.57 32.40
CA THR A 766 30.10 -24.37 33.57
C THR A 766 29.07 -25.47 33.84
N ALA A 767 29.50 -26.57 34.47
CA ALA A 767 28.62 -27.69 34.84
C ALA A 767 27.47 -27.33 35.82
N ASN A 768 27.46 -26.10 36.36
CA ASN A 768 26.41 -25.57 37.24
C ASN A 768 25.67 -24.36 36.65
N THR A 769 25.92 -23.96 35.39
CA THR A 769 25.23 -22.81 34.78
C THR A 769 23.73 -23.12 34.65
N SER A 770 22.91 -22.32 35.34
CA SER A 770 21.45 -22.43 35.41
C SER A 770 20.82 -21.11 34.97
N PHE A 771 19.87 -21.21 34.04
CA PHE A 771 19.12 -20.07 33.51
C PHE A 771 17.76 -19.99 34.18
N VAL A 772 17.27 -18.77 34.43
CA VAL A 772 15.93 -18.53 34.97
C VAL A 772 15.01 -18.14 33.81
N LEU A 773 13.90 -18.86 33.65
CA LEU A 773 12.91 -18.60 32.61
C LEU A 773 11.50 -18.45 33.19
N LEU A 774 10.64 -17.78 32.44
CA LEU A 774 9.21 -17.64 32.69
C LEU A 774 8.43 -18.40 31.61
N SER A 775 7.44 -19.22 31.99
CA SER A 775 6.44 -19.70 31.02
C SER A 775 5.55 -18.54 30.53
N SER A 776 4.85 -18.71 29.43
CA SER A 776 3.82 -17.75 28.95
C SER A 776 2.76 -17.38 29.99
N THR A 777 2.52 -18.23 30.99
CA THR A 777 1.62 -17.98 32.14
C THR A 777 2.33 -17.38 33.36
N GLY A 778 3.56 -16.87 33.23
CA GLY A 778 4.31 -16.26 34.32
C GLY A 778 4.79 -17.22 35.42
N ASN A 779 4.92 -18.53 35.16
CA ASN A 779 5.49 -19.48 36.13
C ASN A 779 7.02 -19.46 36.03
N VAL A 780 7.72 -19.32 37.17
CA VAL A 780 9.19 -19.32 37.17
C VAL A 780 9.75 -20.74 37.15
N VAL A 781 10.73 -20.99 36.29
CA VAL A 781 11.53 -22.23 36.23
C VAL A 781 13.02 -21.92 36.21
N THR A 782 13.84 -22.88 36.64
CA THR A 782 15.27 -22.89 36.31
C THR A 782 15.58 -24.07 35.41
N ALA A 783 16.48 -23.88 34.45
CA ALA A 783 16.90 -24.92 33.53
C ALA A 783 18.43 -24.94 33.37
N LYS A 784 18.99 -26.14 33.16
CA LYS A 784 20.43 -26.38 32.95
C LYS A 784 20.70 -26.88 31.54
N VAL A 785 21.78 -26.41 30.94
CA VAL A 785 22.22 -26.86 29.61
C VAL A 785 22.59 -28.35 29.67
N VAL A 786 22.01 -29.14 28.76
CA VAL A 786 22.30 -30.57 28.60
C VAL A 786 22.99 -30.89 27.27
N ALA A 787 22.84 -30.01 26.28
CA ALA A 787 23.61 -29.99 25.03
C ALA A 787 23.65 -28.56 24.46
N TRP A 788 24.71 -28.25 23.72
CA TRP A 788 24.96 -26.96 23.07
C TRP A 788 25.85 -27.21 21.84
N ASP A 789 25.43 -26.71 20.68
CA ASP A 789 26.09 -26.86 19.39
C ASP A 789 26.10 -25.49 18.70
N PRO A 790 27.25 -24.79 18.67
CA PRO A 790 27.35 -23.45 18.10
C PRO A 790 27.35 -23.45 16.57
N ILE A 791 27.67 -24.59 15.94
CA ILE A 791 27.64 -24.72 14.48
C ILE A 791 26.19 -24.77 14.01
N ARG A 792 25.34 -25.53 14.69
CA ARG A 792 23.89 -25.55 14.40
C ARG A 792 23.12 -24.35 14.97
N ASP A 793 23.76 -23.50 15.77
CA ASP A 793 23.12 -22.51 16.65
C ASP A 793 21.96 -23.11 17.47
N LEU A 794 22.18 -24.25 18.15
CA LEU A 794 21.16 -24.90 18.99
C LEU A 794 21.65 -25.28 20.38
N ALA A 795 20.78 -25.10 21.37
CA ALA A 795 20.97 -25.61 22.73
C ALA A 795 19.72 -26.32 23.25
N LEU A 796 19.95 -27.34 24.08
CA LEU A 796 18.92 -28.02 24.87
C LEU A 796 19.15 -27.76 26.36
N LEU A 797 18.08 -27.36 27.06
CA LEU A 797 18.09 -27.17 28.51
C LEU A 797 17.06 -28.08 29.18
N GLN A 798 17.40 -28.68 30.32
CA GLN A 798 16.47 -29.43 31.17
C GLN A 798 16.03 -28.56 32.35
N ILE A 799 14.72 -28.38 32.52
CA ILE A 799 14.14 -27.77 33.72
C ILE A 799 14.52 -28.60 34.94
N ASP A 800 15.23 -27.99 35.90
CA ASP A 800 15.66 -28.65 37.15
C ASP A 800 14.94 -28.12 38.39
N LYS A 801 14.34 -26.92 38.32
CA LYS A 801 13.44 -26.40 39.37
C LYS A 801 12.23 -25.66 38.78
N THR A 802 11.12 -25.66 39.51
CA THR A 802 9.90 -24.93 39.13
C THR A 802 9.17 -24.41 40.36
N GLU A 803 8.57 -23.22 40.25
CA GLU A 803 7.68 -22.65 41.27
C GLU A 803 6.36 -23.43 41.37
N LEU A 804 5.87 -23.95 40.24
CA LEU A 804 4.62 -24.69 40.14
C LEU A 804 4.89 -26.06 39.49
N PHE A 805 5.07 -27.08 40.33
CA PHE A 805 5.32 -28.43 39.83
C PHE A 805 4.05 -29.05 39.23
N ARG A 806 4.00 -29.08 37.90
CA ARG A 806 3.01 -29.82 37.11
C ARG A 806 3.73 -30.55 35.98
N ARG A 807 3.84 -31.88 36.08
CA ARG A 807 4.13 -32.76 34.93
C ARG A 807 2.81 -33.33 34.38
N PRO A 808 2.62 -33.45 33.06
CA PRO A 808 3.52 -32.98 32.01
C PRO A 808 3.62 -31.45 31.96
N PHE A 809 4.78 -30.92 31.61
CA PHE A 809 4.88 -29.54 31.15
C PHE A 809 4.12 -29.40 29.82
N PRO A 810 3.55 -28.22 29.50
CA PRO A 810 3.10 -27.94 28.15
C PRO A 810 4.29 -28.03 27.18
N PHE A 811 4.08 -28.59 25.99
CA PHE A 811 5.13 -28.80 25.01
C PHE A 811 4.60 -28.71 23.57
N ALA A 812 5.47 -28.30 22.66
CA ALA A 812 5.22 -28.28 21.23
C ALA A 812 5.62 -29.62 20.59
N ARG A 813 4.90 -30.04 19.55
CA ARG A 813 5.28 -31.18 18.71
C ARG A 813 6.27 -30.68 17.64
N ILE A 814 7.40 -31.36 17.49
CA ILE A 814 8.30 -31.13 16.33
C ILE A 814 7.63 -31.70 15.08
N ALA A 815 7.67 -30.97 13.96
CA ALA A 815 7.12 -31.41 12.69
C ALA A 815 7.87 -32.63 12.13
N THR A 816 7.17 -33.51 11.40
CA THR A 816 7.75 -34.74 10.81
C THR A 816 8.36 -34.53 9.42
N SER A 817 8.14 -33.37 8.81
CA SER A 817 8.68 -32.99 7.50
C SER A 817 8.81 -31.47 7.39
N PRO A 818 9.77 -30.94 6.59
CA PRO A 818 9.96 -29.50 6.44
C PRO A 818 8.71 -28.81 5.85
N PRO A 819 8.43 -27.56 6.25
CA PRO A 819 7.31 -26.80 5.73
C PRO A 819 7.49 -26.49 4.23
N LYS A 820 6.37 -26.31 3.51
CA LYS A 820 6.41 -25.90 2.10
C LYS A 820 6.63 -24.40 2.00
N PHE A 821 7.21 -23.94 0.90
CA PHE A 821 7.31 -22.51 0.61
C PHE A 821 5.93 -21.84 0.72
N ASN A 822 5.88 -20.67 1.36
CA ASN A 822 4.67 -19.95 1.76
C ASN A 822 3.73 -20.64 2.78
N THR A 823 4.12 -21.76 3.43
CA THR A 823 3.42 -22.26 4.63
C THR A 823 3.27 -21.12 5.64
N LYS A 824 2.05 -20.90 6.16
CA LYS A 824 1.79 -19.89 7.18
C LYS A 824 2.46 -20.28 8.50
N LEU A 825 3.23 -19.36 9.04
CA LEU A 825 3.96 -19.52 10.29
C LEU A 825 3.45 -18.56 11.35
N LEU A 826 3.55 -19.00 12.59
CA LEU A 826 3.42 -18.20 13.80
C LEU A 826 4.77 -18.23 14.52
N CYS A 827 5.36 -17.07 14.76
CA CYS A 827 6.58 -16.92 15.56
C CYS A 827 6.15 -16.43 16.95
N ILE A 828 6.60 -17.11 18.00
CA ILE A 828 6.27 -16.74 19.39
C ILE A 828 7.56 -16.53 20.16
N GLY A 829 7.81 -15.28 20.58
CA GLY A 829 9.09 -14.89 21.18
C GLY A 829 9.06 -13.58 21.97
N HIS A 830 10.14 -13.33 22.69
CA HIS A 830 10.35 -12.16 23.51
C HIS A 830 11.20 -11.12 22.77
N PRO A 831 10.63 -10.02 22.25
CA PRO A 831 11.45 -8.86 21.91
C PRO A 831 12.09 -8.31 23.18
N GLY A 832 13.38 -7.98 23.12
CA GLY A 832 14.10 -7.35 24.22
C GLY A 832 13.41 -6.05 24.62
N SER A 833 13.36 -5.78 25.93
CA SER A 833 12.68 -4.61 26.49
C SER A 833 13.41 -3.28 26.29
N GLU A 834 14.58 -3.32 25.64
CA GLU A 834 15.41 -2.17 25.30
C GLU A 834 15.83 -2.26 23.84
N ASP A 835 15.82 -1.11 23.17
CA ASP A 835 16.29 -0.92 21.81
C ASP A 835 17.83 -0.88 21.84
N LEU A 836 18.45 -1.92 21.26
CA LEU A 836 19.90 -2.07 21.20
C LEU A 836 20.52 -1.32 20.01
N GLU A 837 19.71 -0.84 19.06
CA GLU A 837 20.13 -0.02 17.92
C GLU A 837 20.07 1.47 18.22
N ALA A 838 19.33 1.87 19.26
CA ALA A 838 19.24 3.25 19.71
C ALA A 838 20.62 3.83 20.07
N GLU A 839 20.88 5.07 19.65
CA GLU A 839 22.10 5.84 20.01
C GLU A 839 22.31 6.02 21.52
N ARG A 840 21.33 5.65 22.35
CA ARG A 840 21.37 5.71 23.81
C ARG A 840 20.86 4.39 24.40
N SER A 841 21.73 3.68 25.11
CA SER A 841 21.36 2.53 25.95
C SER A 841 20.24 2.91 26.94
N GLY A 842 19.32 1.97 27.19
CA GLY A 842 18.15 2.19 28.06
C GLY A 842 16.94 2.82 27.37
N VAL A 843 16.97 3.05 26.06
CA VAL A 843 15.74 3.35 25.28
C VAL A 843 14.88 2.10 25.28
N LYS A 844 13.62 2.22 25.70
CA LYS A 844 12.70 1.08 25.72
C LYS A 844 12.11 0.83 24.35
N THR A 845 11.98 -0.44 24.00
CA THR A 845 11.08 -0.86 22.91
C THR A 845 9.63 -0.57 23.25
N GLU A 846 8.79 -0.44 22.23
CA GLU A 846 7.32 -0.42 22.38
C GLU A 846 6.74 -1.84 22.58
N TYR A 847 7.59 -2.87 22.46
CA TYR A 847 7.23 -4.27 22.60
C TYR A 847 7.52 -4.81 24.01
N ASP A 848 6.65 -5.71 24.45
CA ASP A 848 6.64 -6.28 25.81
C ASP A 848 7.08 -7.76 25.85
N THR A 849 6.96 -8.38 27.03
CA THR A 849 7.59 -9.66 27.43
C THR A 849 7.36 -10.87 26.51
N LEU A 850 6.27 -10.96 25.75
CA LEU A 850 6.02 -12.09 24.85
C LEU A 850 5.05 -11.68 23.72
N VAL A 851 5.52 -11.79 22.48
CA VAL A 851 4.80 -11.41 21.26
C VAL A 851 4.56 -12.65 20.40
N LEU A 852 3.40 -12.69 19.75
CA LEU A 852 3.04 -13.66 18.73
C LEU A 852 2.90 -12.91 17.40
N THR A 853 3.67 -13.29 16.38
CA THR A 853 3.62 -12.67 15.05
C THR A 853 3.29 -13.68 13.97
N GLU A 854 2.60 -13.19 12.94
CA GLU A 854 2.25 -13.98 11.77
C GLU A 854 3.26 -13.76 10.63
N GLY A 855 3.48 -14.79 9.81
CA GLY A 855 4.24 -14.68 8.59
C GLY A 855 4.14 -15.95 7.76
N THR A 856 5.09 -16.17 6.86
CA THR A 856 5.23 -17.43 6.13
C THR A 856 6.69 -17.87 6.00
N PHE A 857 6.88 -19.18 5.83
CA PHE A 857 8.15 -19.81 5.49
C PHE A 857 8.58 -19.43 4.07
N ARG A 858 9.83 -19.01 3.89
CA ARG A 858 10.40 -18.53 2.62
C ARG A 858 11.48 -19.45 2.07
N GLY A 859 11.48 -20.71 2.47
CA GLY A 859 12.47 -21.71 2.06
C GLY A 859 13.74 -21.65 2.89
N LEU A 860 14.70 -22.47 2.49
CA LEU A 860 16.07 -22.42 3.00
C LEU A 860 16.92 -21.52 2.09
N ASP A 861 18.06 -21.07 2.59
CA ASP A 861 19.13 -20.66 1.70
C ASP A 861 19.69 -21.83 0.90
N LYS A 862 20.03 -21.58 -0.35
CA LYS A 862 20.45 -22.65 -1.28
C LYS A 862 21.95 -22.87 -1.29
N ASP A 863 22.69 -21.85 -0.86
CA ASP A 863 24.15 -21.80 -0.90
C ASP A 863 24.78 -22.01 0.49
N GLN A 864 23.98 -22.35 1.50
CA GLN A 864 24.39 -22.67 2.87
C GLN A 864 24.00 -24.11 3.24
N ASP A 865 24.80 -24.78 4.08
CA ASP A 865 24.47 -26.10 4.63
C ASP A 865 23.40 -25.94 5.72
N PRO A 866 22.23 -26.60 5.64
CA PRO A 866 21.22 -26.53 6.69
C PRO A 866 21.71 -26.87 8.10
N GLN A 867 22.82 -27.61 8.25
CA GLN A 867 23.46 -27.95 9.52
C GLN A 867 24.43 -26.88 10.05
N ASP A 868 24.77 -25.84 9.28
CA ASP A 868 25.63 -24.73 9.70
C ASP A 868 24.83 -23.41 9.70
N ASN A 869 24.58 -22.89 10.89
CA ASN A 869 23.81 -21.69 11.18
C ASN A 869 24.61 -20.75 12.11
N SER A 870 25.94 -20.94 12.19
CA SER A 870 26.83 -20.28 13.15
C SER A 870 26.96 -18.76 12.95
N GLU A 871 26.97 -18.31 11.70
CA GLU A 871 27.03 -16.89 11.33
C GLU A 871 25.62 -16.30 11.15
N ILE A 872 24.77 -16.97 10.37
CA ILE A 872 23.40 -16.55 10.08
C ILE A 872 22.53 -17.77 9.76
N GLY A 873 21.29 -17.79 10.25
CA GLY A 873 20.40 -18.95 10.10
C GLY A 873 20.03 -19.25 8.65
N VAL A 874 19.95 -20.53 8.29
CA VAL A 874 19.68 -20.98 6.90
C VAL A 874 18.19 -20.93 6.54
N LEU A 875 17.29 -21.09 7.51
CA LEU A 875 15.85 -20.97 7.30
C LEU A 875 15.46 -19.51 7.08
N LYS A 876 14.68 -19.22 6.03
CA LYS A 876 14.12 -17.88 5.78
C LYS A 876 12.64 -17.83 6.14
N HIS A 877 12.21 -16.77 6.81
CA HIS A 877 10.79 -16.52 7.10
C HIS A 877 10.41 -15.03 7.07
N SER A 878 9.11 -14.76 7.05
CA SER A 878 8.56 -13.40 7.04
C SER A 878 7.72 -13.04 8.28
N CYS A 879 7.79 -13.84 9.34
CA CYS A 879 7.25 -13.44 10.64
C CYS A 879 8.05 -12.24 11.16
N TRP A 880 7.38 -11.24 11.71
CA TRP A 880 8.09 -10.14 12.35
C TRP A 880 8.84 -10.64 13.59
N THR A 881 10.07 -10.15 13.75
CA THR A 881 10.95 -10.39 14.89
C THR A 881 11.80 -9.13 15.10
N TYR A 882 12.36 -9.01 16.30
CA TYR A 882 13.26 -7.95 16.73
C TYR A 882 14.30 -8.55 17.70
N TRP A 883 15.36 -7.80 18.03
CA TRP A 883 16.38 -8.20 19.02
C TRP A 883 15.76 -8.91 20.23
N GLY A 884 16.31 -10.08 20.59
CA GLY A 884 15.77 -10.94 21.65
C GLY A 884 14.85 -12.09 21.21
N HIS A 885 14.35 -12.08 19.98
CA HIS A 885 13.57 -13.20 19.43
C HIS A 885 14.40 -14.47 19.19
N SER A 886 15.71 -14.47 19.43
CA SER A 886 16.57 -15.64 19.31
C SER A 886 16.03 -16.84 20.11
N GLY A 887 15.99 -18.01 19.48
CA GLY A 887 15.36 -19.22 20.00
C GLY A 887 13.83 -19.23 19.99
N ALA A 888 13.16 -18.22 19.40
CA ALA A 888 11.71 -18.19 19.29
C ALA A 888 11.19 -19.30 18.36
N GLY A 889 10.12 -19.97 18.78
CA GLY A 889 9.56 -21.08 18.02
C GLY A 889 8.87 -20.60 16.74
N LEU A 890 9.23 -21.20 15.61
CA LEU A 890 8.49 -21.06 14.36
C LEU A 890 7.53 -22.23 14.23
N PHE A 891 6.23 -21.94 14.31
CA PHE A 891 5.17 -22.95 14.31
C PHE A 891 4.35 -22.87 13.02
N ASP A 892 4.10 -24.02 12.39
CA ASP A 892 3.12 -24.13 11.31
C ASP A 892 1.70 -23.83 11.85
N ARG A 893 1.00 -22.88 11.23
CA ARG A 893 -0.31 -22.38 11.70
C ARG A 893 -1.42 -23.43 11.63
N GLU A 894 -1.35 -24.35 10.66
CA GLU A 894 -2.38 -25.36 10.41
C GLU A 894 -2.22 -26.58 11.34
N THR A 895 -0.99 -26.92 11.71
CA THR A 895 -0.69 -28.11 12.51
C THR A 895 -0.28 -27.81 13.96
N GLY A 896 0.07 -26.56 14.25
CA GLY A 896 0.63 -26.14 15.55
C GLY A 896 2.03 -26.70 15.83
N ALA A 897 2.67 -27.35 14.85
CA ALA A 897 3.94 -28.04 15.01
C ALA A 897 5.14 -27.09 14.80
N LEU A 898 6.20 -27.30 15.59
CA LEU A 898 7.46 -26.58 15.47
C LEU A 898 8.20 -27.01 14.19
N VAL A 899 8.51 -26.05 13.33
CA VAL A 899 9.19 -26.24 12.03
C VAL A 899 10.58 -25.58 11.95
N GLY A 900 11.05 -25.00 13.05
CA GLY A 900 12.35 -24.35 13.18
C GLY A 900 12.35 -23.38 14.37
N VAL A 901 13.48 -22.71 14.60
CA VAL A 901 13.58 -21.60 15.55
C VAL A 901 14.16 -20.36 14.87
N HIS A 902 13.70 -19.17 15.25
CA HIS A 902 14.31 -17.92 14.81
C HIS A 902 15.67 -17.73 15.49
N SER A 903 16.65 -17.20 14.75
CA SER A 903 18.03 -17.01 15.22
C SER A 903 18.52 -15.59 14.97
N SER A 904 18.29 -15.06 13.77
CA SER A 904 19.03 -13.90 13.26
C SER A 904 18.25 -13.08 12.23
N TRP A 905 18.76 -11.90 11.92
CA TRP A 905 18.23 -10.99 10.89
C TRP A 905 19.33 -10.68 9.88
N ASP A 906 18.94 -10.53 8.62
CA ASP A 906 19.82 -10.22 7.50
C ASP A 906 19.63 -8.75 7.11
N ASP A 907 20.61 -7.89 7.45
CA ASP A 907 20.57 -6.45 7.22
C ASP A 907 20.64 -6.06 5.74
N GLU A 908 21.24 -6.90 4.89
CA GLU A 908 21.35 -6.61 3.46
C GLU A 908 20.05 -6.94 2.71
N THR A 909 19.42 -8.06 3.06
CA THR A 909 18.20 -8.53 2.37
C THR A 909 16.89 -8.24 3.10
N CYS A 910 16.96 -7.73 4.34
CA CYS A 910 15.83 -7.54 5.25
C CYS A 910 15.02 -8.84 5.45
N MET A 911 15.71 -9.99 5.56
CA MET A 911 15.11 -11.30 5.73
C MET A 911 15.26 -11.81 7.17
N ARG A 912 14.20 -12.41 7.74
CA ARG A 912 14.35 -13.11 9.02
C ARG A 912 14.93 -14.50 8.79
N ARG A 913 15.93 -14.85 9.60
CA ARG A 913 16.78 -16.02 9.49
C ARG A 913 16.62 -16.91 10.72
N GLY A 914 16.79 -18.21 10.56
CA GLY A 914 16.52 -19.19 11.63
C GLY A 914 17.19 -20.54 11.39
N VAL A 915 17.14 -21.40 12.39
CA VAL A 915 17.64 -22.77 12.29
C VAL A 915 16.53 -23.67 11.71
N PRO A 916 16.81 -24.43 10.63
CA PRO A 916 15.79 -25.25 9.95
C PRO A 916 15.44 -26.53 10.73
N LEU A 917 14.27 -27.09 10.43
CA LEU A 917 13.77 -28.34 11.01
C LEU A 917 14.80 -29.47 10.90
N GLU A 918 15.51 -29.55 9.78
CA GLU A 918 16.52 -30.55 9.49
C GLU A 918 17.70 -30.53 10.48
N ALA A 919 18.14 -29.35 10.92
CA ALA A 919 19.16 -29.21 11.96
C ALA A 919 18.58 -29.49 13.35
N VAL A 920 17.37 -28.97 13.64
CA VAL A 920 16.67 -29.24 14.92
C VAL A 920 16.47 -30.73 15.16
N VAL A 921 15.99 -31.47 14.15
CA VAL A 921 15.75 -32.91 14.24
C VAL A 921 17.05 -33.70 14.36
N ALA A 922 18.09 -33.35 13.59
CA ALA A 922 19.39 -34.01 13.69
C ALA A 922 20.03 -33.81 15.08
N PHE A 923 20.09 -32.58 15.57
CA PHE A 923 20.64 -32.24 16.88
C PHE A 923 19.90 -32.96 18.03
N VAL A 924 18.56 -32.93 18.04
CA VAL A 924 17.77 -33.61 19.08
C VAL A 924 18.00 -35.13 19.06
N GLN A 925 18.10 -35.75 17.88
CA GLN A 925 18.37 -37.20 17.76
C GLN A 925 19.80 -37.58 18.17
N GLU A 926 20.80 -36.77 17.83
CA GLU A 926 22.19 -36.98 18.26
C GLU A 926 22.33 -36.87 19.78
N VAL A 927 21.69 -35.86 20.39
CA VAL A 927 21.68 -35.69 21.85
C VAL A 927 20.96 -36.85 22.52
N GLU A 928 19.76 -37.24 22.07
CA GLU A 928 19.04 -38.43 22.56
C GLU A 928 19.93 -39.69 22.52
N ALA A 929 20.58 -39.95 21.38
CA ALA A 929 21.45 -41.10 21.21
C ALA A 929 22.65 -41.07 22.16
N SER A 930 23.30 -39.92 22.33
CA SER A 930 24.46 -39.75 23.23
C SER A 930 24.10 -39.86 24.72
N LYS A 931 22.86 -39.51 25.08
CA LYS A 931 22.35 -39.47 26.46
C LYS A 931 21.56 -40.73 26.86
N ARG A 932 21.42 -41.70 25.96
CA ARG A 932 20.64 -42.94 26.13
C ARG A 932 21.12 -43.89 27.23
N GLU A 933 22.36 -43.74 27.68
CA GLU A 933 22.90 -44.48 28.84
C GLU A 933 22.76 -43.71 30.16
N GLU A 934 22.65 -42.37 30.10
CA GLU A 934 22.48 -41.48 31.25
C GLU A 934 20.99 -41.36 31.66
N PHE A 935 20.08 -41.57 30.70
CA PHE A 935 18.63 -41.59 30.88
C PHE A 935 18.05 -42.85 30.24
N THR A 936 17.33 -43.67 30.99
CA THR A 936 16.91 -45.03 30.60
C THR A 936 15.93 -45.08 29.42
N GLU A 937 15.68 -46.26 28.84
CA GLU A 937 14.75 -46.46 27.70
C GLU A 937 13.30 -45.98 27.93
N GLU A 938 12.89 -45.73 29.18
CA GLU A 938 11.59 -45.11 29.50
C GLU A 938 11.57 -43.59 29.30
N TRP A 939 12.74 -42.96 29.16
CA TRP A 939 12.90 -41.53 28.90
C TRP A 939 12.87 -41.24 27.40
N ARG A 940 11.64 -41.15 26.87
CA ARG A 940 11.41 -40.79 25.46
C ARG A 940 11.77 -39.33 25.22
N TRP A 941 12.79 -39.06 24.42
CA TRP A 941 12.94 -37.74 23.82
C TRP A 941 11.95 -37.69 22.64
N TYR A 942 10.99 -36.77 22.69
CA TYR A 942 9.78 -36.89 21.87
C TYR A 942 9.94 -36.33 20.45
N VAL A 943 10.59 -37.10 19.56
CA VAL A 943 10.14 -37.17 18.17
C VAL A 943 8.92 -38.10 18.13
N TRP A 944 7.71 -37.53 18.10
CA TRP A 944 6.48 -38.32 18.04
C TRP A 944 6.34 -38.97 16.65
N ARG A 945 6.86 -40.19 16.50
CA ARG A 945 6.51 -41.07 15.39
C ARG A 945 5.03 -41.44 15.54
N GLU A 946 4.28 -41.38 14.44
CA GLU A 946 2.95 -41.99 14.40
C GLU A 946 3.06 -43.46 14.84
N PRO A 947 2.06 -43.99 15.59
CA PRO A 947 1.99 -45.42 15.80
C PRO A 947 1.92 -46.10 14.43
N GLU A 948 2.76 -47.12 14.20
CA GLU A 948 2.64 -47.93 12.99
C GLU A 948 1.19 -48.39 12.84
N PRO A 949 0.61 -48.36 11.62
CA PRO A 949 -0.76 -48.80 11.42
C PRO A 949 -0.89 -50.25 11.87
N THR A 950 -1.65 -50.46 12.95
CA THR A 950 -2.01 -51.81 13.40
C THR A 950 -2.87 -52.45 12.32
N ASN A 951 -2.30 -53.45 11.62
CA ASN A 951 -2.99 -54.31 10.66
C ASN A 951 -4.26 -54.96 11.25
#